data_AF-A0A2N6NCI5-F1
#
_entry.id   AF-A0A2N6NCI5-F1
#
_cell.length_a   1.000
_cell.length_b   1.000
_cell.length_c   1.000
_cell.angle_alpha   90.00
_cell.angle_beta   90.00
_cell.angle_gamma   90.00
#
_symmetry.space_group_name_H-M   'P 1'
#
loop_
_entity.id
_entity.type
_entity.pdbx_description
1 polymer ?
#
loop_
_entity_poly.entity_id
_entity_poly.type
_entity_poly.pdbx_seq_one_letter_code
_entity_poly.pdbx_strand_id
1 'polypeptide(L)'
;MGSPASTDMPIEAAAPAPRAREGEKSLELPAKTAPLRGYGIDYRVDPTVSFAEFRYWAKVEREEEREAERLYLERRGPMTLKKMIKSRFSKGVHHDNKKMDQRQQHQQQRQLEATRTGPSTEEKGGSEYDSTEGGRRQGMLSRSPGSAAAGHDGNDNSVLAAPASDEDKSAPSLAHGGSSTTASLDEEWKTAARALRTAGWSSVFFLVTTDILGWSSCPFVFASVGYGTGVALYVVFGLAASLSGLMLWKIFTTLDSSRYPMLSYGDIFFRIFGPKTRHFINVAQSLQQFCTVMVLIFSKGRIISLLAGPQLCFIVCMIIIMAIGMVFGSIRSLQRLGWICNLSVWFNIVSFISIMVAAAKYEIYYPPIFGSTILPKEKLPVKKFAGLVPDAYQQQAHGFAGIFNGVDNMVYAYSGAILFVSFMSEMRHPMDFWKGMICAQAFICVVYLFFGIFVYSYFGQYSASVIYQVINPAGLRTFNNVLNLLTGLIAAVLYFHVGMKTVYIEVFQEIFKFPPIATNRGKWMWYALGPLYWIIAFLIAAAVPNLNGIVGFVGGLFAVNFSYSFPGIAYLGWSVLSAAELPGEGFNPETGENVVHDSGVKRWSRGFMKKWYIHIPCTIYALAGLATSGMGTWAAVEGLISVFGPGGTVATSYGCRSPVWG
;
A
#
# COMPACT_ATOMS: atom_id res chain seq x y z
N MET A 1 57.68 -72.84 1.22
CA MET A 1 58.89 -72.26 0.59
C MET A 1 59.22 -70.97 1.32
N GLY A 2 60.49 -70.67 1.60
CA GLY A 2 60.91 -69.38 2.17
C GLY A 2 60.69 -69.22 3.68
N SER A 3 61.78 -69.12 4.43
CA SER A 3 61.88 -68.83 5.87
C SER A 3 63.19 -68.04 6.08
N PRO A 4 63.50 -67.47 7.26
CA PRO A 4 62.67 -66.83 8.30
C PRO A 4 63.31 -65.46 8.72
N ALA A 5 63.37 -65.18 10.04
CA ALA A 5 64.16 -64.17 10.78
C ALA A 5 63.54 -62.76 10.94
N SER A 6 63.59 -62.13 12.13
CA SER A 6 63.99 -62.64 13.47
C SER A 6 63.37 -61.81 14.63
N THR A 7 63.59 -62.31 15.85
CA THR A 7 63.30 -61.81 17.20
C THR A 7 63.78 -60.34 17.45
N ASP A 8 63.35 -59.60 18.48
CA ASP A 8 63.28 -59.97 19.91
C ASP A 8 62.17 -59.31 20.77
N MET A 9 62.04 -59.86 22.00
CA MET A 9 61.15 -59.48 23.12
C MET A 9 61.85 -58.48 24.09
N PRO A 10 61.16 -57.73 25.00
CA PRO A 10 60.25 -58.29 26.02
C PRO A 10 59.05 -57.43 26.48
N ILE A 11 58.32 -58.02 27.43
CA ILE A 11 57.16 -57.50 28.19
C ILE A 11 57.67 -56.89 29.52
N GLU A 12 56.95 -55.90 30.11
CA GLU A 12 56.38 -55.95 31.48
C GLU A 12 56.04 -54.59 32.13
N ALA A 13 54.94 -54.59 32.90
CA ALA A 13 54.49 -53.65 33.94
C ALA A 13 54.17 -52.18 33.59
N ALA A 14 53.25 -51.60 34.38
CA ALA A 14 52.80 -50.22 34.29
C ALA A 14 53.36 -49.35 35.44
N ALA A 15 53.53 -48.05 35.17
CA ALA A 15 54.05 -47.05 36.10
C ALA A 15 53.18 -45.76 36.08
N PRO A 16 53.28 -44.87 37.08
CA PRO A 16 52.08 -44.22 37.64
C PRO A 16 51.70 -42.86 37.02
N ALA A 17 50.47 -42.43 37.31
CA ALA A 17 49.93 -41.13 36.91
C ALA A 17 50.74 -39.95 37.47
N PRO A 18 51.04 -38.92 36.65
CA PRO A 18 51.73 -37.72 37.11
C PRO A 18 50.83 -36.86 38.01
N ARG A 19 51.44 -36.23 39.02
CA ARG A 19 50.73 -35.40 40.01
C ARG A 19 50.13 -34.14 39.37
N ALA A 20 48.97 -33.74 39.86
CA ALA A 20 48.36 -32.45 39.52
C ALA A 20 49.32 -31.29 39.81
N ARG A 21 49.33 -30.29 38.93
CA ARG A 21 49.84 -28.94 39.20
C ARG A 21 48.66 -27.98 39.22
N GLU A 22 48.62 -27.16 40.25
CA GLU A 22 47.66 -26.07 40.38
C GLU A 22 47.89 -25.06 39.24
N GLY A 23 46.83 -24.54 38.61
CA GLY A 23 46.96 -23.46 37.63
C GLY A 23 46.16 -23.57 36.33
N GLU A 24 45.32 -24.59 36.12
CA GLU A 24 44.32 -24.52 35.04
C GLU A 24 43.28 -23.45 35.36
N LYS A 25 43.53 -22.23 34.89
CA LYS A 25 42.45 -21.27 34.64
C LYS A 25 41.56 -21.85 33.57
N SER A 26 40.31 -22.15 33.93
CA SER A 26 39.23 -22.36 32.97
C SER A 26 39.27 -21.24 31.94
N LEU A 27 39.44 -21.58 30.66
CA LEU A 27 39.47 -20.62 29.58
C LEU A 27 38.02 -20.25 29.25
N GLU A 28 37.44 -19.45 30.15
CA GLU A 28 36.11 -18.85 29.98
C GLU A 28 36.12 -17.98 28.74
N LEU A 29 35.67 -18.56 27.62
CA LEU A 29 35.18 -17.80 26.48
C LEU A 29 34.08 -16.88 27.02
N PRO A 30 34.27 -15.55 27.03
CA PRO A 30 33.29 -14.66 27.61
C PRO A 30 32.02 -14.78 26.79
N ALA A 31 30.92 -15.18 27.45
CA ALA A 31 29.61 -15.32 26.84
C ALA A 31 29.07 -13.95 26.42
N LYS A 32 29.57 -13.44 25.28
CA LYS A 32 29.05 -12.27 24.59
C LYS A 32 27.74 -12.64 23.90
N THR A 33 26.72 -12.90 24.71
CA THR A 33 25.34 -12.63 24.32
C THR A 33 25.22 -11.13 24.14
N ALA A 34 25.56 -10.61 22.95
CA ALA A 34 25.23 -9.25 22.61
C ALA A 34 23.70 -9.11 22.74
N PRO A 35 23.17 -8.13 23.48
CA PRO A 35 21.74 -8.06 23.72
C PRO A 35 21.03 -7.90 22.38
N LEU A 36 20.21 -8.91 22.04
CA LEU A 36 19.38 -8.88 20.85
C LEU A 36 18.57 -7.58 20.83
N ARG A 37 18.67 -6.83 19.73
CA ARG A 37 18.02 -5.51 19.62
C ARG A 37 16.52 -5.65 19.84
N GLY A 38 15.97 -4.72 20.62
CA GLY A 38 14.56 -4.73 21.02
C GLY A 38 13.62 -4.61 19.83
N TYR A 39 12.34 -4.85 20.07
CA TYR A 39 11.29 -4.59 19.10
C TYR A 39 10.96 -3.09 19.11
N GLY A 40 10.73 -2.48 17.95
CA GLY A 40 10.35 -1.07 17.89
C GLY A 40 10.34 -0.48 16.48
N ILE A 41 9.68 0.67 16.34
CA ILE A 41 9.62 1.39 15.06
C ILE A 41 10.98 2.01 14.70
N ASP A 42 11.81 2.36 15.68
CA ASP A 42 13.10 3.01 15.43
C ASP A 42 14.14 2.04 14.84
N TYR A 43 14.10 0.76 15.24
CA TYR A 43 14.96 -0.30 14.70
C TYR A 43 14.63 -0.67 13.24
N ARG A 44 13.46 -0.31 12.71
CA ARG A 44 13.09 -0.47 11.28
C ARG A 44 14.10 0.16 10.32
N VAL A 45 14.76 1.23 10.77
CA VAL A 45 15.59 2.14 9.97
C VAL A 45 17.03 2.27 10.51
N ASP A 46 17.43 1.38 11.42
CA ASP A 46 18.77 1.31 11.99
C ASP A 46 19.77 0.81 10.91
N PRO A 47 20.78 1.63 10.52
CA PRO A 47 21.71 1.30 9.44
C PRO A 47 22.72 0.20 9.81
N THR A 48 22.73 -0.25 11.06
CA THR A 48 23.63 -1.31 11.55
C THR A 48 22.95 -2.68 11.59
N VAL A 49 21.66 -2.80 11.23
CA VAL A 49 20.95 -4.08 11.05
C VAL A 49 21.36 -4.71 9.72
N SER A 50 21.71 -6.00 9.71
CA SER A 50 22.22 -6.67 8.51
C SER A 50 21.11 -7.24 7.61
N PHE A 51 21.37 -7.40 6.30
CA PHE A 51 20.45 -8.08 5.38
C PHE A 51 20.11 -9.52 5.83
N ALA A 52 21.10 -10.24 6.38
CA ALA A 52 20.91 -11.58 6.92
C ALA A 52 20.02 -11.58 8.18
N GLU A 53 20.16 -10.58 9.04
CA GLU A 53 19.33 -10.37 10.24
C GLU A 53 17.88 -10.05 9.88
N PHE A 54 17.63 -9.11 8.96
CA PHE A 54 16.28 -8.84 8.45
C PHE A 54 15.63 -10.12 7.89
N ARG A 55 16.38 -10.90 7.10
CA ARG A 55 15.90 -12.14 6.49
C ARG A 55 15.70 -13.27 7.52
N TYR A 56 16.51 -13.34 8.57
CA TYR A 56 16.36 -14.29 9.68
C TYR A 56 15.05 -14.03 10.42
N TRP A 57 14.84 -12.80 10.91
CA TRP A 57 13.63 -12.46 11.68
C TRP A 57 12.36 -12.51 10.82
N ALA A 58 12.46 -12.19 9.52
CA ALA A 58 11.36 -12.42 8.58
C ALA A 58 11.03 -13.92 8.41
N LYS A 59 12.03 -14.81 8.32
CA LYS A 59 11.79 -16.26 8.24
C LYS A 59 11.05 -16.78 9.48
N VAL A 60 11.48 -16.35 10.67
CA VAL A 60 10.83 -16.71 11.95
C VAL A 60 9.37 -16.23 11.96
N GLU A 61 9.10 -14.97 11.60
CA GLU A 61 7.72 -14.43 11.52
C GLU A 61 6.85 -15.25 10.55
N ARG A 62 7.37 -15.62 9.37
CA ARG A 62 6.62 -16.48 8.43
C ARG A 62 6.47 -17.92 8.90
N GLU A 63 7.16 -18.36 9.93
CA GLU A 63 6.97 -19.68 10.55
C GLU A 63 5.91 -19.57 11.66
N GLU A 64 6.02 -18.57 12.56
CA GLU A 64 4.96 -18.21 13.52
C GLU A 64 3.59 -17.97 12.84
N GLU A 65 3.53 -17.17 11.75
CA GLU A 65 2.29 -16.88 11.03
C GLU A 65 1.62 -18.15 10.46
N ARG A 66 2.42 -19.14 9.99
CA ARG A 66 1.90 -20.40 9.42
C ARG A 66 1.35 -21.32 10.50
N GLU A 67 1.95 -21.33 11.69
CA GLU A 67 1.43 -22.09 12.83
C GLU A 67 0.17 -21.44 13.41
N ALA A 68 0.16 -20.11 13.54
CA ALA A 68 -1.02 -19.35 13.94
C ALA A 68 -2.19 -19.52 12.94
N GLU A 69 -1.91 -19.63 11.64
CA GLU A 69 -2.93 -19.94 10.63
C GLU A 69 -3.45 -21.38 10.74
N ARG A 70 -2.57 -22.38 10.94
CA ARG A 70 -2.96 -23.78 11.17
C ARG A 70 -3.91 -23.89 12.37
N LEU A 71 -3.50 -23.36 13.52
CA LEU A 71 -4.29 -23.37 14.77
C LEU A 71 -5.63 -22.63 14.60
N TYR A 72 -5.67 -21.55 13.81
CA TYR A 72 -6.91 -20.85 13.49
C TYR A 72 -7.86 -21.69 12.61
N LEU A 73 -7.34 -22.37 11.59
CA LEU A 73 -8.13 -23.24 10.71
C LEU A 73 -8.70 -24.45 11.47
N GLU A 74 -7.90 -25.06 12.34
CA GLU A 74 -8.31 -26.14 13.23
C GLU A 74 -9.46 -25.70 14.16
N ARG A 75 -9.32 -24.56 14.87
CA ARG A 75 -10.39 -24.01 15.73
C ARG A 75 -11.67 -23.65 14.95
N ARG A 76 -11.56 -23.25 13.68
CA ARG A 76 -12.69 -22.78 12.85
C ARG A 76 -13.54 -23.92 12.26
N GLY A 77 -12.90 -25.05 11.96
CA GLY A 77 -13.49 -26.20 11.28
C GLY A 77 -14.01 -25.90 9.86
N PRO A 78 -14.65 -26.88 9.19
CA PRO A 78 -15.00 -26.79 7.78
C PRO A 78 -15.94 -25.63 7.43
N MET A 79 -15.76 -25.09 6.22
CA MET A 79 -16.37 -23.86 5.73
C MET A 79 -17.60 -24.12 4.85
N THR A 80 -18.79 -24.08 5.45
CA THR A 80 -20.05 -24.09 4.72
C THR A 80 -20.35 -22.74 4.05
N LEU A 81 -21.14 -22.74 2.97
CA LEU A 81 -21.60 -21.52 2.27
C LEU A 81 -22.20 -20.45 3.22
N LYS A 82 -22.98 -20.90 4.21
CA LYS A 82 -23.56 -20.04 5.26
C LYS A 82 -22.51 -19.44 6.21
N LYS A 83 -21.43 -20.17 6.53
CA LYS A 83 -20.25 -19.62 7.24
C LYS A 83 -19.49 -18.62 6.37
N MET A 84 -19.28 -18.92 5.08
CA MET A 84 -18.59 -18.00 4.15
C MET A 84 -19.27 -16.63 4.10
N ILE A 85 -20.55 -16.58 3.73
CA ILE A 85 -21.31 -15.33 3.61
C ILE A 85 -21.33 -14.57 4.94
N LYS A 86 -21.57 -15.26 6.08
CA LYS A 86 -21.58 -14.62 7.39
C LYS A 86 -20.20 -14.09 7.81
N SER A 87 -19.11 -14.74 7.41
CA SER A 87 -17.74 -14.26 7.71
C SER A 87 -17.36 -13.01 6.91
N ARG A 88 -17.92 -12.80 5.72
CA ARG A 88 -17.72 -11.57 4.92
C ARG A 88 -18.31 -10.30 5.57
N PHE A 89 -19.18 -10.47 6.57
CA PHE A 89 -19.78 -9.38 7.36
C PHE A 89 -19.46 -9.49 8.87
N SER A 90 -18.49 -10.29 9.29
CA SER A 90 -18.08 -10.32 10.72
C SER A 90 -17.14 -9.16 11.05
N LYS A 91 -17.09 -8.75 12.32
CA LYS A 91 -16.27 -7.63 12.83
C LYS A 91 -14.77 -7.99 12.99
N GLY A 92 -14.20 -8.71 12.02
CA GLY A 92 -12.80 -9.14 12.00
C GLY A 92 -12.50 -10.33 12.92
N VAL A 93 -11.35 -10.97 12.68
CA VAL A 93 -11.00 -12.26 13.30
C VAL A 93 -10.69 -12.15 14.80
N HIS A 94 -10.23 -11.01 15.32
CA HIS A 94 -10.08 -10.85 16.78
C HIS A 94 -11.41 -10.96 17.53
N HIS A 95 -12.51 -10.50 16.94
CA HIS A 95 -13.86 -10.63 17.50
C HIS A 95 -14.44 -12.03 17.29
N ASP A 96 -14.06 -12.74 16.22
CA ASP A 96 -14.43 -14.15 16.05
C ASP A 96 -13.61 -15.08 16.96
N ASN A 97 -12.31 -14.84 17.16
CA ASN A 97 -11.47 -15.52 18.14
C ASN A 97 -12.01 -15.29 19.56
N LYS A 98 -12.19 -14.03 19.99
CA LYS A 98 -12.78 -13.73 21.31
C LYS A 98 -14.13 -14.41 21.54
N LYS A 99 -14.93 -14.64 20.48
CA LYS A 99 -16.15 -15.45 20.53
C LYS A 99 -15.91 -16.95 20.60
N MET A 100 -14.86 -17.48 19.97
CA MET A 100 -14.45 -18.88 20.13
C MET A 100 -13.86 -19.14 21.52
N ASP A 101 -13.04 -18.23 22.03
CA ASP A 101 -12.45 -18.31 23.36
C ASP A 101 -13.54 -18.22 24.45
N GLN A 102 -14.49 -17.27 24.33
CA GLN A 102 -15.70 -17.23 25.17
C GLN A 102 -16.53 -18.52 25.09
N ARG A 103 -16.65 -19.14 23.90
CA ARG A 103 -17.37 -20.42 23.75
C ARG A 103 -16.62 -21.57 24.39
N GLN A 104 -15.30 -21.62 24.28
CA GLN A 104 -14.45 -22.61 24.92
C GLN A 104 -14.53 -22.46 26.44
N GLN A 105 -14.44 -21.25 26.99
CA GLN A 105 -14.68 -20.97 28.41
C GLN A 105 -16.08 -21.45 28.86
N HIS A 106 -17.15 -21.09 28.13
CA HIS A 106 -18.50 -21.58 28.41
C HIS A 106 -18.68 -23.10 28.18
N GLN A 107 -17.80 -23.80 27.46
CA GLN A 107 -17.83 -25.26 27.31
C GLN A 107 -17.07 -25.94 28.43
N GLN A 108 -15.87 -25.45 28.75
CA GLN A 108 -15.02 -25.92 29.83
C GLN A 108 -15.68 -25.71 31.20
N GLN A 109 -16.34 -24.57 31.41
CA GLN A 109 -17.13 -24.29 32.61
C GLN A 109 -18.30 -25.28 32.75
N ARG A 110 -19.06 -25.55 31.67
CA ARG A 110 -20.13 -26.57 31.69
C ARG A 110 -19.61 -28.00 31.84
N GLN A 111 -18.40 -28.30 31.38
CA GLN A 111 -17.75 -29.59 31.63
C GLN A 111 -17.34 -29.72 33.10
N LEU A 112 -16.79 -28.66 33.71
CA LEU A 112 -16.49 -28.61 35.14
C LEU A 112 -17.76 -28.73 36.00
N GLU A 113 -18.85 -28.04 35.63
CA GLU A 113 -20.17 -28.18 36.26
C GLU A 113 -20.71 -29.62 36.15
N ALA A 114 -20.70 -30.20 34.95
CA ALA A 114 -21.12 -31.59 34.73
C ALA A 114 -20.24 -32.63 35.43
N THR A 115 -18.95 -32.35 35.61
CA THR A 115 -18.00 -33.23 36.35
C THR A 115 -18.20 -33.10 37.86
N ARG A 116 -18.68 -31.93 38.34
CA ARG A 116 -19.08 -31.71 39.72
C ARG A 116 -20.41 -32.40 40.07
N THR A 117 -21.21 -32.76 39.07
CA THR A 117 -22.40 -33.62 39.18
C THR A 117 -22.10 -35.06 38.75
N GLY A 118 -21.16 -35.71 39.43
CA GLY A 118 -21.01 -37.17 39.40
C GLY A 118 -22.25 -37.87 39.98
N PRO A 119 -22.43 -39.18 39.72
CA PRO A 119 -23.71 -39.86 39.96
C PRO A 119 -24.05 -39.97 41.45
N SER A 120 -25.20 -39.43 41.81
CA SER A 120 -25.87 -39.71 43.09
C SER A 120 -26.38 -41.15 43.11
N THR A 121 -25.86 -41.97 44.03
CA THR A 121 -26.57 -43.19 44.46
C THR A 121 -27.92 -42.79 45.05
N GLU A 122 -29.00 -43.47 44.64
CA GLU A 122 -30.33 -43.28 45.21
C GLU A 122 -30.36 -43.77 46.67
N GLU A 123 -30.92 -42.97 47.56
CA GLU A 123 -31.61 -43.49 48.75
C GLU A 123 -32.88 -42.67 49.03
N LYS A 124 -33.85 -43.27 49.73
CA LYS A 124 -35.29 -42.94 49.57
C LYS A 124 -35.91 -42.16 50.73
N GLY A 125 -36.92 -41.36 50.38
CA GLY A 125 -37.97 -40.87 51.29
C GLY A 125 -37.86 -39.38 51.64
N GLY A 126 -38.96 -38.64 51.85
CA GLY A 126 -40.38 -39.02 51.68
C GLY A 126 -41.31 -38.23 52.60
N SER A 127 -42.37 -37.62 52.04
CA SER A 127 -43.36 -36.71 52.68
C SER A 127 -42.77 -35.43 53.35
N GLU A 128 -43.25 -34.19 53.15
CA GLU A 128 -44.59 -33.60 52.89
C GLU A 128 -45.35 -33.15 54.16
N TYR A 129 -46.34 -32.26 54.02
CA TYR A 129 -47.04 -31.42 55.03
C TYR A 129 -46.26 -30.19 55.54
N ASP A 130 -46.84 -29.00 55.75
CA ASP A 130 -48.11 -28.41 55.24
C ASP A 130 -48.11 -26.87 55.45
N SER A 131 -49.10 -26.17 54.88
CA SER A 131 -49.71 -24.85 55.22
C SER A 131 -49.72 -23.76 54.13
N THR A 132 -50.81 -23.76 53.34
CA THR A 132 -51.55 -22.54 52.96
C THR A 132 -52.03 -21.77 54.22
N GLU A 133 -52.39 -20.48 54.22
CA GLU A 133 -52.79 -19.46 53.22
C GLU A 133 -52.35 -18.07 53.78
N GLY A 134 -52.44 -16.89 53.14
CA GLY A 134 -53.01 -16.43 51.88
C GLY A 134 -52.98 -14.87 51.84
N GLY A 135 -53.08 -14.23 50.67
CA GLY A 135 -53.07 -12.76 50.56
C GLY A 135 -53.01 -12.23 49.12
N ARG A 136 -53.76 -11.17 48.78
CA ARG A 136 -54.12 -10.86 47.37
C ARG A 136 -53.73 -9.45 46.91
N ARG A 137 -53.08 -9.40 45.72
CA ARG A 137 -52.74 -8.24 44.85
C ARG A 137 -53.37 -6.87 45.15
N GLN A 138 -52.54 -5.82 45.14
CA GLN A 138 -52.56 -4.74 44.11
C GLN A 138 -51.25 -3.91 44.16
N GLY A 139 -51.12 -2.82 43.38
CA GLY A 139 -49.87 -2.04 43.28
C GLY A 139 -50.05 -0.65 42.63
N MET A 140 -48.99 -0.14 41.98
CA MET A 140 -48.78 1.17 41.30
C MET A 140 -48.25 2.36 42.15
N LEU A 141 -47.20 3.00 41.61
CA LEU A 141 -46.71 4.40 41.83
C LEU A 141 -46.16 4.73 43.26
N SER A 142 -45.10 5.53 43.45
CA SER A 142 -44.70 6.73 42.70
C SER A 142 -43.23 7.19 42.97
N ARG A 143 -42.78 8.18 42.16
CA ARG A 143 -41.81 9.30 42.40
C ARG A 143 -40.47 9.12 43.14
N SER A 144 -39.45 9.79 42.58
CA SER A 144 -38.25 10.32 43.26
C SER A 144 -38.28 11.87 43.28
N PRO A 145 -37.56 12.52 44.21
CA PRO A 145 -36.46 13.46 43.91
C PRO A 145 -35.18 13.06 44.68
N GLY A 146 -33.95 13.54 44.46
CA GLY A 146 -33.44 14.85 43.98
C GLY A 146 -32.74 15.56 45.16
N SER A 147 -31.57 16.21 45.07
CA SER A 147 -30.82 16.76 43.92
C SER A 147 -29.30 16.36 44.00
N ALA A 148 -28.21 17.07 43.62
CA ALA A 148 -27.97 18.47 43.23
C ALA A 148 -26.91 18.66 42.09
N ALA A 149 -25.68 19.10 42.39
CA ALA A 149 -24.69 19.62 41.41
C ALA A 149 -23.24 19.15 41.74
N ALA A 150 -22.22 19.29 40.87
CA ALA A 150 -22.07 20.09 39.64
C ALA A 150 -21.02 19.49 38.65
N GLY A 151 -20.90 20.03 37.43
CA GLY A 151 -19.56 20.13 36.76
C GLY A 151 -19.31 19.50 35.36
N HIS A 152 -20.00 19.98 34.32
CA HIS A 152 -19.56 20.27 32.93
C HIS A 152 -18.37 19.55 32.20
N ASP A 153 -18.56 19.31 30.88
CA ASP A 153 -17.59 19.12 29.76
C ASP A 153 -16.58 17.95 29.75
N GLY A 154 -16.16 17.47 28.56
CA GLY A 154 -14.99 16.57 28.51
C GLY A 154 -14.52 15.74 27.29
N ASN A 155 -15.10 15.80 26.07
CA ASN A 155 -14.36 15.48 24.81
C ASN A 155 -13.54 14.14 24.70
N ASP A 156 -14.20 13.00 24.42
CA ASP A 156 -13.55 11.67 24.20
C ASP A 156 -12.68 11.58 22.92
N ASN A 157 -11.45 12.09 22.97
CA ASN A 157 -10.47 12.05 21.88
C ASN A 157 -9.43 10.93 22.08
N SER A 158 -9.77 9.69 21.70
CA SER A 158 -8.82 8.55 21.69
C SER A 158 -7.85 8.61 20.48
N VAL A 159 -6.92 9.56 20.52
CA VAL A 159 -5.89 9.75 19.49
C VAL A 159 -4.79 8.70 19.60
N LEU A 160 -4.55 7.97 18.51
CA LEU A 160 -3.38 7.09 18.38
C LEU A 160 -2.09 7.90 18.33
N ALA A 161 -1.28 7.75 19.39
CA ALA A 161 0.15 8.01 19.41
C ALA A 161 0.84 6.82 20.08
N ALA A 162 2.02 6.42 19.58
CA ALA A 162 2.90 5.55 20.35
C ALA A 162 3.39 6.30 21.59
N PRO A 163 3.66 5.62 22.73
CA PRO A 163 4.12 6.27 23.94
C PRO A 163 5.46 6.97 23.68
N ALA A 164 5.50 8.27 23.93
CA ALA A 164 6.77 8.97 24.15
C ALA A 164 7.19 8.73 25.60
N SER A 165 8.50 8.63 25.83
CA SER A 165 9.08 8.52 27.18
C SER A 165 9.08 9.88 27.87
N ASP A 166 8.34 9.99 28.99
CA ASP A 166 8.49 11.06 29.97
C ASP A 166 8.94 10.42 31.31
N GLU A 167 10.16 10.76 31.76
CA GLU A 167 10.56 10.66 33.18
C GLU A 167 10.01 11.91 33.89
N ASP A 168 9.53 11.91 35.14
CA ASP A 168 10.12 11.35 36.36
C ASP A 168 9.06 11.34 37.51
N LYS A 169 9.40 10.74 38.66
CA LYS A 169 8.76 10.87 40.00
C LYS A 169 7.43 10.16 40.26
N SER A 170 7.48 8.84 40.41
CA SER A 170 7.18 8.20 41.71
C SER A 170 7.45 6.69 41.66
N ALA A 171 8.67 6.28 42.05
CA ALA A 171 9.08 4.88 42.01
C ALA A 171 8.76 4.14 43.33
N PRO A 172 8.00 3.03 43.30
CA PRO A 172 8.14 1.96 44.28
C PRO A 172 9.40 1.14 43.95
N SER A 173 10.27 0.89 44.93
CA SER A 173 11.46 0.06 44.72
C SER A 173 11.08 -1.42 44.55
N LEU A 174 11.50 -2.01 43.43
CA LEU A 174 11.40 -3.45 43.16
C LEU A 174 12.79 -4.02 42.83
N ALA A 175 13.10 -5.17 43.40
CA ALA A 175 14.45 -5.73 43.42
C ALA A 175 14.84 -6.44 42.11
N HIS A 176 16.15 -6.60 41.89
CA HIS A 176 16.69 -7.38 40.78
C HIS A 176 16.16 -8.84 40.77
N GLY A 177 15.55 -9.26 39.66
CA GLY A 177 15.03 -10.62 39.49
C GLY A 177 14.90 -11.05 38.02
N GLY A 178 15.86 -11.86 37.57
CA GLY A 178 15.89 -12.71 36.35
C GLY A 178 14.88 -12.52 35.20
N SER A 179 15.40 -12.03 34.06
CA SER A 179 15.18 -12.51 32.67
C SER A 179 13.76 -12.67 32.08
N SER A 180 12.69 -12.41 32.83
CA SER A 180 11.32 -12.81 32.46
C SER A 180 10.47 -11.66 31.89
N THR A 181 10.73 -10.43 32.30
CA THR A 181 9.94 -9.24 31.95
C THR A 181 10.14 -8.74 30.52
N THR A 182 11.30 -9.00 29.90
CA THR A 182 11.53 -8.67 28.47
C THR A 182 10.72 -9.57 27.55
N ALA A 183 10.70 -10.89 27.81
CA ALA A 183 9.95 -11.84 27.00
C ALA A 183 8.43 -11.59 27.01
N SER A 184 7.86 -11.14 28.13
CA SER A 184 6.45 -10.74 28.19
C SER A 184 6.16 -9.48 27.37
N LEU A 185 7.03 -8.46 27.44
CA LEU A 185 6.88 -7.22 26.67
C LEU A 185 7.04 -7.45 25.15
N ASP A 186 7.95 -8.35 24.76
CA ASP A 186 8.15 -8.74 23.37
C ASP A 186 6.89 -9.42 22.79
N GLU A 187 6.27 -10.36 23.51
CA GLU A 187 5.03 -11.01 23.05
C GLU A 187 3.79 -10.10 23.13
N GLU A 188 3.72 -9.17 24.08
CA GLU A 188 2.72 -8.10 24.08
C GLU A 188 2.88 -7.19 22.85
N TRP A 189 4.11 -6.78 22.52
CA TRP A 189 4.40 -5.99 21.31
C TRP A 189 4.07 -6.76 20.03
N LYS A 190 4.49 -8.02 19.89
CA LYS A 190 4.09 -8.89 18.77
C LYS A 190 2.57 -8.98 18.66
N THR A 191 1.87 -9.16 19.78
CA THR A 191 0.41 -9.26 19.81
C THR A 191 -0.26 -7.96 19.39
N ALA A 192 0.23 -6.81 19.85
CA ALA A 192 -0.25 -5.50 19.43
C ALA A 192 0.01 -5.23 17.94
N ALA A 193 1.22 -5.49 17.45
CA ALA A 193 1.59 -5.35 16.04
C ALA A 193 0.73 -6.25 15.13
N ARG A 194 0.50 -7.51 15.54
CA ARG A 194 -0.40 -8.44 14.83
C ARG A 194 -1.88 -8.05 14.94
N ALA A 195 -2.31 -7.35 15.99
CA ALA A 195 -3.68 -6.84 16.12
C ALA A 195 -3.98 -5.61 15.24
N LEU A 196 -2.96 -4.82 14.86
CA LEU A 196 -3.11 -3.72 13.88
C LEU A 196 -3.34 -4.25 12.46
N ARG A 197 -2.84 -5.45 12.15
CA ARG A 197 -2.97 -6.12 10.84
C ARG A 197 -4.37 -6.69 10.62
N THR A 198 -5.28 -5.85 10.14
CA THR A 198 -6.72 -6.17 10.02
C THR A 198 -7.21 -6.52 8.61
N ALA A 199 -6.43 -6.24 7.55
CA ALA A 199 -6.87 -6.44 6.17
C ALA A 199 -6.76 -7.92 5.72
N GLY A 200 -7.74 -8.38 4.92
CA GLY A 200 -7.69 -9.68 4.23
C GLY A 200 -7.44 -9.53 2.73
N TRP A 201 -7.17 -10.63 2.02
CA TRP A 201 -6.87 -10.59 0.58
C TRP A 201 -8.00 -9.96 -0.26
N SER A 202 -9.26 -10.13 0.15
CA SER A 202 -10.38 -9.48 -0.53
C SER A 202 -10.48 -7.99 -0.24
N SER A 203 -9.96 -7.51 0.90
CA SER A 203 -9.79 -6.08 1.16
C SER A 203 -8.72 -5.51 0.24
N VAL A 204 -7.60 -6.22 0.05
CA VAL A 204 -6.55 -5.86 -0.92
C VAL A 204 -7.09 -5.79 -2.34
N PHE A 205 -7.92 -6.74 -2.77
CA PHE A 205 -8.59 -6.67 -4.08
C PHE A 205 -9.33 -5.33 -4.25
N PHE A 206 -10.13 -4.91 -3.28
CA PHE A 206 -10.86 -3.63 -3.36
C PHE A 206 -9.94 -2.42 -3.22
N LEU A 207 -8.89 -2.45 -2.39
CA LEU A 207 -7.92 -1.36 -2.25
C LEU A 207 -7.16 -1.12 -3.56
N VAL A 208 -6.54 -2.17 -4.11
CA VAL A 208 -5.81 -2.12 -5.39
C VAL A 208 -6.75 -1.71 -6.53
N THR A 209 -8.00 -2.21 -6.56
CA THR A 209 -8.98 -1.78 -7.57
C THR A 209 -9.41 -0.32 -7.37
N THR A 210 -9.53 0.19 -6.15
CA THR A 210 -9.97 1.59 -5.92
C THR A 210 -8.85 2.58 -6.22
N ASP A 211 -7.59 2.20 -5.98
CA ASP A 211 -6.40 3.01 -6.24
C ASP A 211 -6.04 3.07 -7.74
N ILE A 212 -5.96 1.91 -8.40
CA ILE A 212 -5.41 1.83 -9.77
C ILE A 212 -6.41 2.22 -10.86
N LEU A 213 -7.72 2.02 -10.66
CA LEU A 213 -8.77 2.05 -11.71
C LEU A 213 -9.04 3.44 -12.33
N GLY A 214 -8.08 3.96 -13.10
CA GLY A 214 -8.13 5.16 -13.93
C GLY A 214 -8.80 4.98 -15.30
N TRP A 215 -9.91 4.22 -15.36
CA TRP A 215 -10.61 3.81 -16.59
C TRP A 215 -11.00 4.96 -17.55
N SER A 216 -11.11 6.19 -17.06
CA SER A 216 -11.58 7.34 -17.86
C SER A 216 -10.67 7.71 -19.03
N SER A 217 -9.37 7.38 -18.97
CA SER A 217 -8.40 7.66 -20.04
C SER A 217 -8.29 6.54 -21.08
N CYS A 218 -8.81 5.33 -20.82
CA CYS A 218 -8.64 4.20 -21.73
C CYS A 218 -9.06 4.47 -23.19
N PRO A 219 -10.18 5.14 -23.48
CA PRO A 219 -10.57 5.45 -24.87
C PRO A 219 -9.57 6.37 -25.57
N PHE A 220 -8.90 7.27 -24.85
CA PHE A 220 -7.85 8.15 -25.38
C PHE A 220 -6.58 7.38 -25.75
N VAL A 221 -6.21 6.38 -24.95
CA VAL A 221 -5.08 5.48 -25.29
C VAL A 221 -5.33 4.81 -26.64
N PHE A 222 -6.52 4.26 -26.86
CA PHE A 222 -6.91 3.69 -28.15
C PHE A 222 -6.95 4.73 -29.29
N ALA A 223 -7.26 6.01 -29.00
CA ALA A 223 -7.16 7.09 -29.99
C ALA A 223 -5.74 7.53 -30.33
N SER A 224 -4.76 7.33 -29.45
CA SER A 224 -3.33 7.55 -29.76
C SER A 224 -2.66 6.37 -30.47
N VAL A 225 -3.00 5.11 -30.11
CA VAL A 225 -2.22 3.93 -30.54
C VAL A 225 -2.97 2.95 -31.47
N GLY A 226 -4.30 3.07 -31.59
CA GLY A 226 -5.15 2.17 -32.38
C GLY A 226 -5.52 0.87 -31.66
N TYR A 227 -6.44 0.08 -32.23
CA TYR A 227 -6.96 -1.13 -31.57
C TYR A 227 -5.89 -2.18 -31.26
N GLY A 228 -5.14 -2.63 -32.27
CA GLY A 228 -4.20 -3.76 -32.12
C GLY A 228 -3.10 -3.45 -31.12
N THR A 229 -2.45 -2.30 -31.28
CA THR A 229 -1.43 -1.78 -30.36
C THR A 229 -2.01 -1.58 -28.96
N GLY A 230 -3.22 -1.02 -28.85
CA GLY A 230 -3.86 -0.71 -27.56
C GLY A 230 -4.17 -1.98 -26.77
N VAL A 231 -4.75 -3.00 -27.41
CA VAL A 231 -5.02 -4.29 -26.77
C VAL A 231 -3.72 -4.97 -26.35
N ALA A 232 -2.72 -5.02 -27.24
CA ALA A 232 -1.44 -5.65 -26.95
C ALA A 232 -0.73 -4.98 -25.76
N LEU A 233 -0.65 -3.65 -25.74
CA LEU A 233 0.01 -2.92 -24.66
C LEU A 233 -0.79 -2.97 -23.35
N TYR A 234 -2.13 -2.91 -23.37
CA TYR A 234 -2.92 -3.07 -22.14
C TYR A 234 -2.71 -4.43 -21.47
N VAL A 235 -2.53 -5.50 -22.25
CA VAL A 235 -2.17 -6.83 -21.75
C VAL A 235 -0.72 -6.88 -21.28
N VAL A 236 0.24 -6.37 -22.06
CA VAL A 236 1.67 -6.39 -21.72
C VAL A 236 1.97 -5.59 -20.44
N PHE A 237 1.46 -4.36 -20.32
CA PHE A 237 1.60 -3.58 -19.09
C PHE A 237 0.80 -4.20 -17.92
N GLY A 238 -0.36 -4.81 -18.18
CA GLY A 238 -1.13 -5.53 -17.16
C GLY A 238 -0.35 -6.73 -16.57
N LEU A 239 0.34 -7.49 -17.41
CA LEU A 239 1.23 -8.58 -17.01
C LEU A 239 2.51 -8.06 -16.34
N ALA A 240 3.09 -6.97 -16.83
CA ALA A 240 4.27 -6.33 -16.23
C ALA A 240 3.97 -5.80 -14.82
N ALA A 241 2.80 -5.18 -14.59
CA ALA A 241 2.37 -4.72 -13.28
C ALA A 241 2.09 -5.91 -12.33
N SER A 242 1.48 -6.99 -12.85
CA SER A 242 1.31 -8.24 -12.10
C SER A 242 2.65 -8.82 -11.63
N LEU A 243 3.66 -8.82 -12.52
CA LEU A 243 5.01 -9.30 -12.24
C LEU A 243 5.72 -8.42 -11.20
N SER A 244 5.71 -7.09 -11.36
CA SER A 244 6.26 -6.16 -10.37
C SER A 244 5.60 -6.30 -9.00
N GLY A 245 4.28 -6.50 -8.96
CA GLY A 245 3.56 -6.76 -7.72
C GLY A 245 3.97 -8.08 -7.05
N LEU A 246 4.18 -9.16 -7.82
CA LEU A 246 4.72 -10.43 -7.31
C LEU A 246 6.16 -10.28 -6.80
N MET A 247 6.97 -9.44 -7.45
CA MET A 247 8.35 -9.14 -7.05
C MET A 247 8.38 -8.38 -5.73
N LEU A 248 7.58 -7.32 -5.57
CA LEU A 248 7.42 -6.58 -4.31
C LEU A 248 6.90 -7.48 -3.18
N TRP A 249 5.89 -8.32 -3.47
CA TRP A 249 5.37 -9.32 -2.53
C TRP A 249 6.44 -10.30 -2.05
N LYS A 250 7.28 -10.79 -2.97
CA LYS A 250 8.35 -11.73 -2.63
C LYS A 250 9.44 -11.10 -1.76
N ILE A 251 9.77 -9.83 -2.00
CA ILE A 251 10.70 -9.06 -1.16
C ILE A 251 10.08 -8.83 0.22
N PHE A 252 8.85 -8.30 0.29
CA PHE A 252 8.15 -8.01 1.55
C PHE A 252 8.07 -9.24 2.45
N THR A 253 7.54 -10.36 1.93
CA THR A 253 7.38 -11.61 2.69
C THR A 253 8.69 -12.23 3.19
N THR A 254 9.85 -11.83 2.66
CA THR A 254 11.17 -12.34 3.05
C THR A 254 12.04 -11.33 3.80
N LEU A 255 11.55 -10.10 4.05
CA LEU A 255 12.27 -9.05 4.80
C LEU A 255 11.42 -8.38 5.91
N ASP A 256 10.09 -8.44 5.88
CA ASP A 256 9.21 -7.92 6.95
C ASP A 256 9.11 -8.89 8.16
N SER A 257 9.11 -8.35 9.37
CA SER A 257 8.87 -9.06 10.65
C SER A 257 8.29 -8.09 11.69
N SER A 258 7.71 -8.59 12.79
CA SER A 258 7.23 -7.76 13.91
C SER A 258 8.33 -6.95 14.62
N ARG A 259 9.58 -7.45 14.60
CA ARG A 259 10.76 -6.73 15.12
C ARG A 259 11.21 -5.61 14.19
N TYR A 260 11.21 -5.88 12.89
CA TYR A 260 11.65 -4.95 11.84
C TYR A 260 10.50 -4.70 10.85
N PRO A 261 9.40 -4.04 11.25
CA PRO A 261 8.21 -3.91 10.42
C PRO A 261 8.51 -3.11 9.15
N MET A 262 8.00 -3.55 7.99
CA MET A 262 8.12 -2.84 6.73
C MET A 262 6.84 -2.03 6.49
N LEU A 263 6.95 -0.70 6.44
CA LEU A 263 5.80 0.22 6.44
C LEU A 263 5.79 1.17 5.23
N SER A 264 6.93 1.38 4.57
CA SER A 264 7.10 2.34 3.48
C SER A 264 7.89 1.74 2.32
N TYR A 265 7.62 2.18 1.10
CA TYR A 265 8.26 1.65 -0.11
C TYR A 265 9.79 1.82 -0.10
N GLY A 266 10.29 2.90 0.51
CA GLY A 266 11.73 3.11 0.72
C GLY A 266 12.41 2.07 1.60
N ASP A 267 11.69 1.36 2.47
CA ASP A 267 12.25 0.34 3.38
C ASP A 267 12.84 -0.86 2.61
N ILE A 268 12.29 -1.16 1.43
CA ILE A 268 12.84 -2.17 0.51
C ILE A 268 14.26 -1.78 0.11
N PHE A 269 14.44 -0.54 -0.33
CA PHE A 269 15.72 -0.02 -0.80
C PHE A 269 16.71 0.16 0.36
N PHE A 270 16.23 0.55 1.54
CA PHE A 270 17.02 0.57 2.77
C PHE A 270 17.69 -0.77 3.05
N ARG A 271 16.92 -1.86 3.07
CA ARG A 271 17.40 -3.19 3.46
C ARG A 271 18.33 -3.83 2.41
N ILE A 272 18.23 -3.42 1.14
CA ILE A 272 18.98 -4.01 0.02
C ILE A 272 20.21 -3.16 -0.38
N PHE A 273 20.09 -1.83 -0.39
CA PHE A 273 21.11 -0.90 -0.89
C PHE A 273 21.50 0.20 0.12
N GLY A 274 20.93 0.21 1.32
CA GLY A 274 21.33 1.10 2.42
C GLY A 274 20.72 2.52 2.41
N PRO A 275 21.02 3.33 3.44
CA PRO A 275 20.26 4.54 3.77
C PRO A 275 20.16 5.59 2.65
N LYS A 276 21.24 5.79 1.88
CA LYS A 276 21.28 6.78 0.79
C LYS A 276 20.21 6.53 -0.28
N THR A 277 19.97 5.25 -0.60
CA THR A 277 18.95 4.88 -1.60
C THR A 277 17.53 5.04 -1.07
N ARG A 278 17.31 4.76 0.24
CA ARG A 278 16.03 5.03 0.90
C ARG A 278 15.65 6.50 0.77
N HIS A 279 16.56 7.42 1.10
CA HIS A 279 16.27 8.86 1.00
C HIS A 279 15.96 9.30 -0.45
N PHE A 280 16.68 8.78 -1.45
CA PHE A 280 16.37 9.04 -2.87
C PHE A 280 14.95 8.57 -3.24
N ILE A 281 14.59 7.33 -2.90
CA ILE A 281 13.28 6.74 -3.19
C ILE A 281 12.16 7.49 -2.44
N ASN A 282 12.39 7.85 -1.18
CA ASN A 282 11.47 8.63 -0.36
C ASN A 282 11.19 10.03 -0.94
N VAL A 283 12.21 10.73 -1.43
CA VAL A 283 12.07 12.04 -2.08
C VAL A 283 11.35 11.89 -3.42
N ALA A 284 11.70 10.90 -4.24
CA ALA A 284 11.04 10.64 -5.53
C ALA A 284 9.56 10.26 -5.35
N GLN A 285 9.22 9.46 -4.33
CA GLN A 285 7.84 9.11 -3.97
C GLN A 285 7.06 10.35 -3.50
N SER A 286 7.67 11.17 -2.65
CA SER A 286 7.08 12.43 -2.17
C SER A 286 6.77 13.39 -3.33
N LEU A 287 7.67 13.45 -4.32
CA LEU A 287 7.48 14.24 -5.55
C LEU A 287 6.39 13.67 -6.46
N GLN A 288 6.31 12.34 -6.63
CA GLN A 288 5.19 11.71 -7.37
C GLN A 288 3.83 12.03 -6.73
N GLN A 289 3.72 11.95 -5.40
CA GLN A 289 2.47 12.27 -4.69
C GLN A 289 2.10 13.75 -4.83
N PHE A 290 3.09 14.66 -4.77
CA PHE A 290 2.90 16.08 -5.05
C PHE A 290 2.38 16.33 -6.49
N CYS A 291 3.00 15.68 -7.48
CA CYS A 291 2.54 15.72 -8.86
C CYS A 291 1.13 15.14 -9.06
N THR A 292 0.76 14.10 -8.29
CA THR A 292 -0.60 13.54 -8.30
C THR A 292 -1.63 14.56 -7.77
N VAL A 293 -1.26 15.38 -6.78
CA VAL A 293 -2.11 16.48 -6.30
C VAL A 293 -2.22 17.61 -7.33
N MET A 294 -1.15 17.94 -8.08
CA MET A 294 -1.24 18.87 -9.23
C MET A 294 -2.25 18.39 -10.28
N VAL A 295 -2.16 17.12 -10.69
CA VAL A 295 -3.09 16.46 -11.61
C VAL A 295 -4.53 16.55 -11.10
N LEU A 296 -4.74 16.35 -9.79
CA LEU A 296 -6.06 16.40 -9.17
C LEU A 296 -6.65 17.83 -9.18
N ILE A 297 -5.88 18.85 -8.76
CA ILE A 297 -6.33 20.26 -8.78
C ILE A 297 -6.79 20.65 -10.19
N PHE A 298 -5.98 20.34 -11.20
CA PHE A 298 -6.30 20.67 -12.58
C PHE A 298 -7.49 19.87 -13.14
N SER A 299 -7.50 18.54 -12.95
CA SER A 299 -8.58 17.65 -13.41
C SER A 299 -9.94 18.03 -12.83
N LYS A 300 -10.01 18.28 -11.52
CA LYS A 300 -11.26 18.63 -10.84
C LYS A 300 -11.63 20.11 -10.99
N GLY A 301 -10.65 20.99 -11.21
CA GLY A 301 -10.89 22.37 -11.67
C GLY A 301 -11.60 22.43 -13.03
N ARG A 302 -11.19 21.59 -14.01
CA ARG A 302 -11.90 21.44 -15.29
C ARG A 302 -13.35 21.00 -15.08
N ILE A 303 -13.60 20.04 -14.18
CA ILE A 303 -14.96 19.61 -13.81
C ILE A 303 -15.79 20.79 -13.28
N ILE A 304 -15.31 21.53 -12.26
CA ILE A 304 -16.06 22.66 -11.70
C ILE A 304 -16.37 23.71 -12.77
N SER A 305 -15.42 24.05 -13.64
CA SER A 305 -15.66 25.01 -14.73
C SER A 305 -16.72 24.55 -15.74
N LEU A 306 -16.91 23.25 -15.92
CA LEU A 306 -17.94 22.68 -16.80
C LEU A 306 -19.33 22.71 -16.14
N LEU A 307 -19.41 22.60 -14.81
CA LEU A 307 -20.66 22.74 -14.04
C LEU A 307 -21.08 24.21 -13.87
N ALA A 308 -20.12 25.11 -13.57
CA ALA A 308 -20.37 26.52 -13.30
C ALA A 308 -20.65 27.35 -14.57
N GLY A 309 -20.46 26.77 -15.76
CA GLY A 309 -20.56 27.49 -17.02
C GLY A 309 -19.35 28.41 -17.29
N PRO A 310 -19.36 29.15 -18.41
CA PRO A 310 -18.23 30.01 -18.81
C PRO A 310 -18.08 31.28 -17.95
N GLN A 311 -18.98 31.55 -17.01
CA GLN A 311 -18.96 32.78 -16.20
C GLN A 311 -18.00 32.70 -15.00
N LEU A 312 -17.63 31.50 -14.53
CA LEU A 312 -16.65 31.34 -13.46
C LEU A 312 -15.24 31.19 -14.04
N CYS A 313 -14.38 32.16 -13.75
CA CYS A 313 -12.97 32.16 -14.15
C CYS A 313 -12.26 30.84 -13.75
N PHE A 314 -11.56 30.21 -14.69
CA PHE A 314 -10.98 28.88 -14.50
C PHE A 314 -10.00 28.78 -13.32
N ILE A 315 -9.19 29.80 -13.07
CA ILE A 315 -8.27 29.82 -11.91
C ILE A 315 -9.04 29.74 -10.57
N VAL A 316 -10.23 30.34 -10.49
CA VAL A 316 -11.09 30.28 -9.30
C VAL A 316 -11.63 28.85 -9.10
N CYS A 317 -11.93 28.14 -10.19
CA CYS A 317 -12.32 26.72 -10.14
C CYS A 317 -11.20 25.85 -9.54
N MET A 318 -9.93 26.15 -9.86
CA MET A 318 -8.76 25.47 -9.28
C MET A 318 -8.52 25.88 -7.82
N ILE A 319 -8.69 27.17 -7.47
CA ILE A 319 -8.58 27.67 -6.09
C ILE A 319 -9.64 27.02 -5.18
N ILE A 320 -10.86 26.78 -5.67
CA ILE A 320 -11.91 26.06 -4.93
C ILE A 320 -11.45 24.63 -4.60
N ILE A 321 -10.92 23.88 -5.57
CA ILE A 321 -10.38 22.52 -5.31
C ILE A 321 -9.19 22.58 -4.34
N MET A 322 -8.30 23.55 -4.48
CA MET A 322 -7.16 23.74 -3.57
C MET A 322 -7.62 24.00 -2.13
N ALA A 323 -8.59 24.90 -1.92
CA ALA A 323 -9.11 25.23 -0.59
C ALA A 323 -9.84 24.05 0.06
N ILE A 324 -10.67 23.32 -0.71
CA ILE A 324 -11.29 22.06 -0.28
C ILE A 324 -10.18 21.06 0.12
N GLY A 325 -9.13 20.95 -0.70
CA GLY A 325 -7.96 20.13 -0.43
C GLY A 325 -7.25 20.44 0.89
N MET A 326 -7.04 21.73 1.22
CA MET A 326 -6.44 22.13 2.50
C MET A 326 -7.31 21.74 3.70
N VAL A 327 -8.63 21.98 3.62
CA VAL A 327 -9.57 21.71 4.71
C VAL A 327 -9.65 20.21 4.98
N PHE A 328 -9.92 19.41 3.95
CA PHE A 328 -10.00 17.95 4.11
C PHE A 328 -8.65 17.30 4.38
N GLY A 329 -7.55 17.88 3.84
CA GLY A 329 -6.20 17.42 4.10
C GLY A 329 -5.74 17.61 5.56
N SER A 330 -6.31 18.59 6.27
CA SER A 330 -6.05 18.80 7.70
C SER A 330 -6.59 17.67 8.59
N ILE A 331 -7.40 16.75 8.05
CA ILE A 331 -7.95 15.60 8.79
C ILE A 331 -6.86 14.54 9.03
N ARG A 332 -6.48 14.37 10.30
CA ARG A 332 -5.36 13.51 10.70
C ARG A 332 -5.68 12.01 10.82
N SER A 333 -6.95 11.62 11.00
CA SER A 333 -7.35 10.21 11.19
C SER A 333 -8.40 9.77 10.16
N LEU A 334 -8.16 8.62 9.52
CA LEU A 334 -9.01 8.04 8.48
C LEU A 334 -9.70 6.72 8.90
N GLN A 335 -9.78 6.45 10.21
CA GLN A 335 -10.23 5.18 10.84
C GLN A 335 -11.61 4.63 10.41
N ARG A 336 -12.40 5.34 9.59
CA ARG A 336 -13.73 4.91 9.11
C ARG A 336 -13.95 5.06 7.59
N LEU A 337 -12.92 5.34 6.79
CA LEU A 337 -13.09 5.56 5.34
C LEU A 337 -13.55 4.34 4.52
N GLY A 338 -13.45 3.10 5.02
CA GLY A 338 -13.74 1.90 4.23
C GLY A 338 -15.13 1.88 3.56
N TRP A 339 -16.15 2.47 4.19
CA TRP A 339 -17.48 2.62 3.59
C TRP A 339 -17.50 3.67 2.45
N ILE A 340 -16.75 4.75 2.59
CA ILE A 340 -16.61 5.83 1.59
C ILE A 340 -15.80 5.33 0.37
N CYS A 341 -14.75 4.52 0.59
CA CYS A 341 -14.03 3.86 -0.50
C CYS A 341 -14.94 2.91 -1.29
N ASN A 342 -15.73 2.08 -0.60
CA ASN A 342 -16.75 1.24 -1.24
C ASN A 342 -17.77 2.06 -2.04
N LEU A 343 -18.25 3.20 -1.51
CA LEU A 343 -19.15 4.10 -2.24
C LEU A 343 -18.50 4.67 -3.50
N SER A 344 -17.21 5.02 -3.45
CA SER A 344 -16.43 5.48 -4.61
C SER A 344 -16.38 4.45 -5.74
N VAL A 345 -16.27 3.15 -5.41
CA VAL A 345 -16.33 2.07 -6.41
C VAL A 345 -17.68 2.03 -7.12
N TRP A 346 -18.79 2.17 -6.39
CA TRP A 346 -20.13 2.21 -6.99
C TRP A 346 -20.35 3.45 -7.87
N PHE A 347 -19.85 4.61 -7.47
CA PHE A 347 -19.87 5.82 -8.33
C PHE A 347 -19.08 5.62 -9.63
N ASN A 348 -17.92 4.96 -9.58
CA ASN A 348 -17.16 4.61 -10.78
C ASN A 348 -17.95 3.64 -11.70
N ILE A 349 -18.52 2.57 -11.15
CA ILE A 349 -19.32 1.58 -11.93
C ILE A 349 -20.51 2.25 -12.62
N VAL A 350 -21.27 3.09 -11.89
CA VAL A 350 -22.43 3.81 -12.44
C VAL A 350 -22.00 4.80 -13.53
N SER A 351 -20.86 5.48 -13.36
CA SER A 351 -20.32 6.40 -14.35
C SER A 351 -19.84 5.68 -15.62
N PHE A 352 -19.12 4.58 -15.46
CA PHE A 352 -18.68 3.69 -16.55
C PHE A 352 -19.88 3.21 -17.41
N ILE A 353 -20.94 2.68 -16.79
CA ILE A 353 -22.15 2.24 -17.51
C ILE A 353 -22.84 3.44 -18.19
N SER A 354 -22.98 4.57 -17.49
CA SER A 354 -23.63 5.77 -18.02
C SER A 354 -22.93 6.30 -19.29
N ILE A 355 -21.59 6.26 -19.32
CA ILE A 355 -20.80 6.73 -20.47
C ILE A 355 -20.86 5.76 -21.64
N MET A 356 -20.90 4.44 -21.40
CA MET A 356 -21.16 3.47 -22.47
C MET A 356 -22.54 3.69 -23.12
N VAL A 357 -23.59 3.89 -22.30
CA VAL A 357 -24.94 4.19 -22.80
C VAL A 357 -24.97 5.53 -23.55
N ALA A 358 -24.22 6.53 -23.08
CA ALA A 358 -24.11 7.82 -23.77
C ALA A 358 -23.44 7.67 -25.15
N ALA A 359 -22.29 7.00 -25.20
CA ALA A 359 -21.50 6.82 -26.42
C ALA A 359 -22.24 6.04 -27.50
N ALA A 360 -23.09 5.08 -27.12
CA ALA A 360 -23.89 4.28 -28.05
C ALA A 360 -25.19 4.95 -28.52
N LYS A 361 -25.61 6.08 -27.93
CA LYS A 361 -26.93 6.71 -28.21
C LYS A 361 -26.89 8.19 -28.63
N TYR A 362 -25.82 8.92 -28.35
CA TYR A 362 -25.76 10.37 -28.57
C TYR A 362 -24.45 10.82 -29.21
N GLU A 363 -24.48 11.97 -29.91
CA GLU A 363 -23.27 12.57 -30.49
C GLU A 363 -22.28 13.06 -29.42
N ILE A 364 -21.02 13.20 -29.82
CA ILE A 364 -19.92 13.71 -29.00
C ILE A 364 -20.11 15.20 -28.68
N TYR A 365 -19.73 15.63 -27.48
CA TYR A 365 -19.59 17.04 -27.13
C TYR A 365 -18.17 17.51 -27.45
N TYR A 366 -18.00 18.14 -28.61
CA TYR A 366 -16.69 18.50 -29.19
C TYR A 366 -15.87 19.60 -28.49
N PRO A 367 -16.43 20.66 -27.86
CA PRO A 367 -15.64 21.80 -27.39
C PRO A 367 -14.44 21.48 -26.45
N PRO A 368 -14.54 20.55 -25.47
CA PRO A 368 -13.40 20.20 -24.62
C PRO A 368 -12.26 19.51 -25.38
N ILE A 369 -12.56 18.88 -26.51
CA ILE A 369 -11.55 18.24 -27.37
C ILE A 369 -10.82 19.32 -28.15
N PHE A 370 -11.56 20.19 -28.85
CA PHE A 370 -10.98 21.26 -29.65
C PHE A 370 -10.16 22.25 -28.80
N GLY A 371 -10.59 22.51 -27.57
CA GLY A 371 -9.90 23.37 -26.60
C GLY A 371 -8.67 22.77 -25.91
N SER A 372 -8.46 21.43 -25.96
CA SER A 372 -7.30 20.78 -25.30
C SER A 372 -6.55 19.74 -26.13
N THR A 373 -6.66 19.80 -27.46
CA THR A 373 -5.94 18.91 -28.41
C THR A 373 -5.47 19.68 -29.64
N ILE A 374 -4.49 19.12 -30.38
CA ILE A 374 -4.04 19.66 -31.67
C ILE A 374 -4.93 19.26 -32.86
N LEU A 375 -6.05 18.54 -32.63
CA LEU A 375 -6.97 18.15 -33.70
C LEU A 375 -7.57 19.39 -34.40
N PRO A 376 -7.90 19.27 -35.71
CA PRO A 376 -8.65 20.28 -36.45
C PRO A 376 -9.92 20.69 -35.72
N LYS A 377 -10.26 21.99 -35.73
CA LYS A 377 -11.37 22.56 -34.95
C LYS A 377 -12.75 22.36 -35.60
N GLU A 378 -12.84 21.42 -36.55
CA GLU A 378 -14.00 21.14 -37.38
C GLU A 378 -14.55 19.72 -37.10
N LYS A 379 -15.87 19.55 -37.23
CA LYS A 379 -16.54 18.24 -37.06
C LYS A 379 -16.30 17.37 -38.30
N LEU A 380 -15.20 16.63 -38.31
CA LEU A 380 -14.91 15.59 -39.28
C LEU A 380 -15.64 14.28 -38.94
N PRO A 381 -15.87 13.37 -39.90
CA PRO A 381 -16.39 12.04 -39.62
C PRO A 381 -15.52 11.27 -38.62
N VAL A 382 -16.15 10.44 -37.78
CA VAL A 382 -15.43 9.59 -36.82
C VAL A 382 -14.62 8.53 -37.58
N LYS A 383 -13.31 8.52 -37.36
CA LYS A 383 -12.36 7.55 -37.90
C LYS A 383 -11.73 6.74 -36.77
N LYS A 384 -11.46 5.47 -37.07
CA LYS A 384 -10.99 4.45 -36.12
C LYS A 384 -9.90 3.64 -36.81
N PHE A 385 -8.82 3.33 -36.10
CA PHE A 385 -7.62 2.72 -36.68
C PHE A 385 -7.32 1.37 -36.03
N ALA A 386 -7.14 0.34 -36.85
CA ALA A 386 -6.80 -1.01 -36.39
C ALA A 386 -5.31 -1.11 -36.02
N GLY A 387 -4.44 -0.54 -36.85
CA GLY A 387 -3.02 -0.34 -36.57
C GLY A 387 -2.73 1.08 -36.08
N LEU A 388 -1.48 1.52 -36.30
CA LEU A 388 -0.97 2.83 -35.88
C LEU A 388 -1.85 3.99 -36.37
N VAL A 389 -2.09 4.97 -35.49
CA VAL A 389 -2.93 6.15 -35.78
C VAL A 389 -2.08 7.20 -36.52
N PRO A 390 -2.45 7.64 -37.73
CA PRO A 390 -1.68 8.62 -38.49
C PRO A 390 -1.66 10.00 -37.81
N ASP A 391 -0.55 10.73 -37.99
CA ASP A 391 -0.23 12.02 -37.36
C ASP A 391 -1.33 13.09 -37.45
N ALA A 392 -2.15 13.09 -38.50
CA ALA A 392 -3.28 13.99 -38.70
C ALA A 392 -4.48 13.73 -37.75
N TYR A 393 -4.45 12.63 -36.98
CA TYR A 393 -5.47 12.23 -36.02
C TYR A 393 -4.93 12.11 -34.59
N GLN A 394 -3.65 12.43 -34.37
CA GLN A 394 -3.05 12.46 -33.04
C GLN A 394 -3.54 13.67 -32.23
N GLN A 395 -3.74 13.50 -30.92
CA GLN A 395 -4.36 14.53 -30.08
C GLN A 395 -3.39 15.47 -29.37
N GLN A 396 -2.10 15.14 -29.23
CA GLN A 396 -1.14 15.90 -28.39
C GLN A 396 0.17 16.25 -29.09
N ALA A 397 0.73 15.35 -29.91
CA ALA A 397 1.93 15.61 -30.72
C ALA A 397 1.83 14.82 -32.03
N HIS A 398 2.62 15.19 -33.02
CA HIS A 398 2.77 14.40 -34.24
C HIS A 398 3.81 13.28 -34.05
N GLY A 399 3.88 12.35 -35.00
CA GLY A 399 4.77 11.19 -35.00
C GLY A 399 4.70 10.31 -33.75
N PHE A 400 5.84 9.70 -33.41
CA PHE A 400 5.97 8.75 -32.31
C PHE A 400 5.61 9.35 -30.93
N ALA A 401 5.83 10.66 -30.72
CA ALA A 401 5.47 11.32 -29.48
C ALA A 401 3.95 11.30 -29.23
N GLY A 402 3.11 11.47 -30.26
CA GLY A 402 1.64 11.41 -30.12
C GLY A 402 1.13 10.04 -29.69
N ILE A 403 1.74 8.98 -30.23
CA ILE A 403 1.50 7.58 -29.87
C ILE A 403 1.92 7.34 -28.42
N PHE A 404 3.13 7.76 -28.04
CA PHE A 404 3.69 7.51 -26.72
C PHE A 404 2.98 8.30 -25.60
N ASN A 405 2.46 9.50 -25.85
CA ASN A 405 1.58 10.22 -24.90
C ASN A 405 0.36 9.37 -24.47
N GLY A 406 -0.16 8.53 -25.37
CA GLY A 406 -1.19 7.54 -25.04
C GLY A 406 -0.66 6.41 -24.15
N VAL A 407 0.58 5.97 -24.39
CA VAL A 407 1.28 4.96 -23.56
C VAL A 407 1.53 5.49 -22.14
N ASP A 408 1.93 6.75 -21.98
CA ASP A 408 2.13 7.36 -20.65
C ASP A 408 0.82 7.45 -19.86
N ASN A 409 -0.30 7.77 -20.53
CA ASN A 409 -1.63 7.78 -19.91
C ASN A 409 -2.10 6.37 -19.49
N MET A 410 -1.73 5.34 -20.24
CA MET A 410 -1.95 3.93 -19.89
C MET A 410 -1.07 3.47 -18.72
N VAL A 411 0.21 3.86 -18.69
CA VAL A 411 1.11 3.55 -17.58
C VAL A 411 0.68 4.27 -16.31
N TYR A 412 0.30 5.54 -16.39
CA TYR A 412 -0.27 6.28 -15.26
C TYR A 412 -1.54 5.58 -14.73
N ALA A 413 -2.40 5.08 -15.61
CA ALA A 413 -3.58 4.28 -15.24
C ALA A 413 -3.27 2.85 -14.74
N TYR A 414 -2.01 2.39 -14.75
CA TYR A 414 -1.57 1.17 -14.07
C TYR A 414 -0.67 1.46 -12.85
N SER A 415 -0.51 2.73 -12.47
CA SER A 415 0.26 3.15 -11.30
C SER A 415 -0.47 2.80 -10.00
N GLY A 416 0.27 2.29 -9.02
CA GLY A 416 -0.27 1.96 -7.68
C GLY A 416 0.64 1.04 -6.84
N ALA A 417 1.62 0.38 -7.46
CA ALA A 417 2.61 -0.48 -6.80
C ALA A 417 3.34 0.20 -5.61
N ILE A 418 3.45 1.52 -5.64
CA ILE A 418 4.00 2.37 -4.58
C ILE A 418 3.28 2.21 -3.22
N LEU A 419 1.99 1.87 -3.22
CA LEU A 419 1.20 1.63 -2.01
C LEU A 419 1.20 0.16 -1.56
N PHE A 420 1.72 -0.77 -2.36
CA PHE A 420 1.62 -2.21 -2.06
C PHE A 420 2.33 -2.60 -0.76
N VAL A 421 3.41 -1.92 -0.37
CA VAL A 421 4.07 -2.12 0.92
C VAL A 421 3.16 -1.71 2.09
N SER A 422 2.42 -0.60 1.96
CA SER A 422 1.43 -0.19 2.97
C SER A 422 0.26 -1.18 3.03
N PHE A 423 -0.25 -1.63 1.88
CA PHE A 423 -1.32 -2.63 1.85
C PHE A 423 -0.89 -3.96 2.48
N MET A 424 0.34 -4.42 2.22
CA MET A 424 0.88 -5.64 2.84
C MET A 424 1.17 -5.47 4.33
N SER A 425 1.58 -4.28 4.79
CA SER A 425 1.83 -4.02 6.21
C SER A 425 0.54 -4.01 7.05
N GLU A 426 -0.60 -3.70 6.44
CA GLU A 426 -1.94 -3.80 7.03
C GLU A 426 -2.59 -5.19 6.91
N MET A 427 -2.04 -6.11 6.09
CA MET A 427 -2.59 -7.46 5.93
C MET A 427 -2.36 -8.35 7.14
N ARG A 428 -3.41 -9.04 7.59
CA ARG A 428 -3.33 -10.09 8.61
C ARG A 428 -2.48 -11.30 8.17
N HIS A 429 -2.52 -11.63 6.88
CA HIS A 429 -1.75 -12.72 6.26
C HIS A 429 -1.15 -12.20 4.94
N PRO A 430 0.01 -11.50 4.94
CA PRO A 430 0.59 -10.93 3.73
C PRO A 430 1.04 -12.00 2.71
N MET A 431 1.20 -13.25 3.14
CA MET A 431 1.36 -14.41 2.24
C MET A 431 0.20 -14.58 1.23
N ASP A 432 -0.98 -14.02 1.52
CA ASP A 432 -2.17 -14.09 0.67
C ASP A 432 -2.35 -12.87 -0.27
N PHE A 433 -1.45 -11.87 -0.21
CA PHE A 433 -1.53 -10.63 -1.00
C PHE A 433 -1.67 -10.89 -2.50
N TRP A 434 -0.87 -11.82 -3.05
CA TRP A 434 -0.86 -12.16 -4.48
C TRP A 434 -2.24 -12.57 -5.01
N LYS A 435 -3.08 -13.21 -4.18
CA LYS A 435 -4.44 -13.62 -4.55
C LYS A 435 -5.33 -12.42 -4.83
N GLY A 436 -5.31 -11.43 -3.93
CA GLY A 436 -6.05 -10.18 -4.09
C GLY A 436 -5.53 -9.34 -5.25
N MET A 437 -4.20 -9.22 -5.35
CA MET A 437 -3.51 -8.45 -6.37
C MET A 437 -3.73 -8.98 -7.80
N ILE A 438 -3.53 -10.28 -8.06
CA ILE A 438 -3.74 -10.84 -9.42
C ILE A 438 -5.22 -10.76 -9.81
N CYS A 439 -6.15 -11.01 -8.88
CA CYS A 439 -7.58 -10.83 -9.16
C CYS A 439 -7.92 -9.38 -9.51
N ALA A 440 -7.33 -8.41 -8.81
CA ALA A 440 -7.54 -6.99 -9.10
C ALA A 440 -6.94 -6.61 -10.46
N GLN A 441 -5.68 -6.99 -10.72
CA GLN A 441 -5.00 -6.62 -11.96
C GLN A 441 -5.65 -7.26 -13.20
N ALA A 442 -6.15 -8.50 -13.10
CA ALA A 442 -6.94 -9.13 -14.15
C ALA A 442 -8.29 -8.40 -14.37
N PHE A 443 -8.99 -8.04 -13.29
CA PHE A 443 -10.25 -7.29 -13.37
C PHE A 443 -10.06 -5.89 -14.00
N ILE A 444 -9.03 -5.15 -13.57
CA ILE A 444 -8.66 -3.83 -14.10
C ILE A 444 -8.34 -3.94 -15.60
N CYS A 445 -7.52 -4.92 -16.00
CA CYS A 445 -7.17 -5.15 -17.41
C CYS A 445 -8.41 -5.43 -18.27
N VAL A 446 -9.33 -6.29 -17.80
CA VAL A 446 -10.60 -6.57 -18.50
C VAL A 446 -11.47 -5.30 -18.62
N VAL A 447 -11.60 -4.51 -17.55
CA VAL A 447 -12.36 -3.25 -17.58
C VAL A 447 -11.74 -2.23 -18.54
N TYR A 448 -10.41 -2.08 -18.56
CA TYR A 448 -9.70 -1.15 -19.44
C TYR A 448 -9.85 -1.52 -20.92
N LEU A 449 -9.66 -2.79 -21.25
CA LEU A 449 -9.87 -3.31 -22.59
C LEU A 449 -11.34 -3.11 -23.02
N PHE A 450 -12.29 -3.59 -22.22
CA PHE A 450 -13.71 -3.53 -22.57
C PHE A 450 -14.23 -2.09 -22.70
N PHE A 451 -13.93 -1.21 -21.74
CA PHE A 451 -14.35 0.19 -21.79
C PHE A 451 -13.68 0.94 -22.95
N GLY A 452 -12.36 0.81 -23.07
CA GLY A 452 -11.57 1.53 -24.07
C GLY A 452 -11.98 1.15 -25.50
N ILE A 453 -12.06 -0.16 -25.80
CA ILE A 453 -12.54 -0.67 -27.09
C ILE A 453 -13.97 -0.18 -27.36
N PHE A 454 -14.88 -0.31 -26.39
CA PHE A 454 -16.29 0.04 -26.59
C PHE A 454 -16.45 1.53 -26.92
N VAL A 455 -15.89 2.43 -26.12
CA VAL A 455 -16.08 3.88 -26.32
C VAL A 455 -15.30 4.38 -27.53
N TYR A 456 -14.08 3.88 -27.78
CA TYR A 456 -13.35 4.18 -29.02
C TYR A 456 -14.10 3.69 -30.27
N SER A 457 -14.91 2.62 -30.18
CA SER A 457 -15.76 2.16 -31.27
C SER A 457 -16.85 3.15 -31.68
N TYR A 458 -17.24 4.09 -30.82
CA TYR A 458 -18.20 5.15 -31.14
C TYR A 458 -17.53 6.51 -31.34
N PHE A 459 -16.50 6.85 -30.56
CA PHE A 459 -15.90 8.19 -30.55
C PHE A 459 -14.63 8.32 -31.42
N GLY A 460 -13.93 7.23 -31.73
CA GLY A 460 -12.75 7.23 -32.60
C GLY A 460 -11.68 8.25 -32.17
N GLN A 461 -11.18 9.05 -33.13
CA GLN A 461 -10.17 10.08 -32.86
C GLN A 461 -10.59 11.13 -31.81
N TYR A 462 -11.88 11.25 -31.51
CA TYR A 462 -12.45 12.20 -30.55
C TYR A 462 -12.56 11.65 -29.12
N SER A 463 -12.06 10.45 -28.83
CA SER A 463 -11.98 9.93 -27.46
C SER A 463 -10.98 10.73 -26.61
N ALA A 464 -11.48 11.63 -25.76
CA ALA A 464 -10.67 12.41 -24.81
C ALA A 464 -10.29 11.60 -23.56
N SER A 465 -9.16 11.96 -22.94
CA SER A 465 -8.64 11.37 -21.68
C SER A 465 -9.54 11.60 -20.47
N VAL A 466 -10.40 12.62 -20.55
CA VAL A 466 -11.41 12.97 -19.54
C VAL A 466 -12.79 12.67 -20.12
N ILE A 467 -13.04 11.41 -20.43
CA ILE A 467 -14.16 10.97 -21.29
C ILE A 467 -15.54 11.47 -20.83
N TYR A 468 -15.77 11.65 -19.53
CA TYR A 468 -17.01 12.21 -18.98
C TYR A 468 -17.27 13.68 -19.35
N GLN A 469 -16.29 14.43 -19.84
CA GLN A 469 -16.48 15.81 -20.31
C GLN A 469 -17.03 15.88 -21.74
N VAL A 470 -16.88 14.82 -22.55
CA VAL A 470 -17.21 14.84 -23.99
C VAL A 470 -18.49 14.08 -24.35
N ILE A 471 -19.31 13.71 -23.36
CA ILE A 471 -20.60 13.03 -23.57
C ILE A 471 -21.79 14.01 -23.71
N ASN A 472 -22.85 13.52 -24.33
CA ASN A 472 -24.18 14.12 -24.36
C ASN A 472 -25.25 13.10 -23.90
N PRO A 473 -26.49 13.52 -23.57
CA PRO A 473 -26.94 14.91 -23.40
C PRO A 473 -26.30 15.59 -22.18
N ALA A 474 -26.48 16.90 -22.06
CA ALA A 474 -25.92 17.69 -20.96
C ALA A 474 -26.27 17.15 -19.56
N GLY A 475 -27.47 16.57 -19.36
CA GLY A 475 -27.85 15.93 -18.11
C GLY A 475 -26.95 14.74 -17.73
N LEU A 476 -26.66 13.83 -18.68
CA LEU A 476 -25.70 12.74 -18.45
C LEU A 476 -24.29 13.28 -18.23
N ARG A 477 -23.88 14.33 -18.97
CA ARG A 477 -22.59 15.00 -18.76
C ARG A 477 -22.45 15.53 -17.33
N THR A 478 -23.40 16.33 -16.86
CA THR A 478 -23.38 16.86 -15.49
C THR A 478 -23.40 15.75 -14.45
N PHE A 479 -24.26 14.73 -14.60
CA PHE A 479 -24.32 13.57 -13.69
C PHE A 479 -22.95 12.87 -13.55
N ASN A 480 -22.31 12.52 -14.67
CA ASN A 480 -21.01 11.86 -14.65
C ASN A 480 -19.90 12.77 -14.10
N ASN A 481 -19.96 14.08 -14.36
CA ASN A 481 -19.01 15.04 -13.80
C ASN A 481 -19.19 15.21 -12.29
N VAL A 482 -20.43 15.22 -11.76
CA VAL A 482 -20.69 15.21 -10.31
C VAL A 482 -20.13 13.94 -9.65
N LEU A 483 -20.40 12.76 -10.21
CA LEU A 483 -19.83 11.50 -9.69
C LEU A 483 -18.29 11.53 -9.69
N ASN A 484 -17.67 12.00 -10.78
CA ASN A 484 -16.21 12.11 -10.89
C ASN A 484 -15.61 13.23 -10.03
N LEU A 485 -16.39 14.23 -9.62
CA LEU A 485 -15.99 15.20 -8.60
C LEU A 485 -15.98 14.54 -7.22
N LEU A 486 -17.04 13.81 -6.86
CA LEU A 486 -17.15 13.12 -5.57
C LEU A 486 -16.06 12.04 -5.39
N THR A 487 -15.85 11.16 -6.37
CA THR A 487 -14.73 10.19 -6.33
C THR A 487 -13.37 10.90 -6.31
N GLY A 488 -13.25 12.04 -7.01
CA GLY A 488 -12.08 12.89 -7.01
C GLY A 488 -11.75 13.51 -5.65
N LEU A 489 -12.76 13.95 -4.89
CA LEU A 489 -12.57 14.49 -3.54
C LEU A 489 -12.24 13.37 -2.54
N ILE A 490 -12.85 12.18 -2.68
CA ILE A 490 -12.48 11.00 -1.88
C ILE A 490 -11.00 10.62 -2.12
N ALA A 491 -10.57 10.60 -3.39
CA ALA A 491 -9.17 10.39 -3.76
C ALA A 491 -8.25 11.49 -3.21
N ALA A 492 -8.68 12.76 -3.20
CA ALA A 492 -7.91 13.85 -2.62
C ALA A 492 -7.63 13.66 -1.11
N VAL A 493 -8.64 13.21 -0.34
CA VAL A 493 -8.46 12.88 1.09
C VAL A 493 -7.41 11.77 1.27
N LEU A 494 -7.52 10.70 0.47
CA LEU A 494 -6.64 9.54 0.54
C LEU A 494 -5.20 9.89 0.16
N TYR A 495 -4.98 10.42 -1.04
CA TYR A 495 -3.64 10.75 -1.54
C TYR A 495 -2.98 11.88 -0.77
N PHE A 496 -3.74 12.85 -0.23
CA PHE A 496 -3.14 13.86 0.63
C PHE A 496 -2.74 13.31 2.00
N HIS A 497 -3.59 12.51 2.65
CA HIS A 497 -3.27 11.94 3.96
C HIS A 497 -2.03 11.04 3.90
N VAL A 498 -1.96 10.16 2.90
CA VAL A 498 -0.77 9.31 2.67
C VAL A 498 0.40 10.15 2.18
N GLY A 499 0.21 10.93 1.11
CA GLY A 499 1.26 11.70 0.44
C GLY A 499 1.92 12.75 1.32
N MET A 500 1.15 13.60 2.02
CA MET A 500 1.75 14.56 2.95
C MET A 500 2.36 13.87 4.18
N LYS A 501 1.81 12.74 4.64
CA LYS A 501 2.44 11.95 5.72
C LYS A 501 3.80 11.40 5.29
N THR A 502 3.91 10.90 4.06
CA THR A 502 5.19 10.53 3.45
C THR A 502 6.12 11.75 3.39
N VAL A 503 5.67 12.89 2.84
CA VAL A 503 6.48 14.12 2.74
C VAL A 503 7.00 14.58 4.12
N TYR A 504 6.13 14.65 5.14
CA TYR A 504 6.56 15.08 6.46
C TYR A 504 7.54 14.07 7.08
N ILE A 505 7.21 12.78 7.11
CA ILE A 505 8.05 11.78 7.78
C ILE A 505 9.37 11.58 7.02
N GLU A 506 9.26 11.17 5.77
CA GLU A 506 10.36 10.61 4.97
C GLU A 506 11.26 11.70 4.36
N VAL A 507 10.84 12.97 4.35
CA VAL A 507 11.66 14.14 3.94
C VAL A 507 11.90 15.10 5.10
N PHE A 508 10.86 15.67 5.72
CA PHE A 508 11.08 16.71 6.73
C PHE A 508 11.61 16.19 8.08
N GLN A 509 11.06 15.11 8.63
CA GLN A 509 11.51 14.52 9.89
C GLN A 509 12.82 13.74 9.69
N GLU A 510 12.99 13.02 8.58
CA GLU A 510 14.21 12.24 8.34
C GLU A 510 15.40 13.04 7.80
N ILE A 511 15.21 13.93 6.82
CA ILE A 511 16.30 14.68 6.18
C ILE A 511 16.51 16.02 6.89
N PHE A 512 15.44 16.82 7.04
CA PHE A 512 15.49 18.13 7.70
C PHE A 512 15.39 18.09 9.24
N LYS A 513 15.33 16.89 9.85
CA LYS A 513 15.27 16.66 11.30
C LYS A 513 14.14 17.39 12.04
N PHE A 514 13.00 17.58 11.37
CA PHE A 514 11.79 18.13 12.00
C PHE A 514 11.31 17.23 13.16
N PRO A 515 10.69 17.80 14.20
CA PRO A 515 10.20 17.03 15.34
C PRO A 515 9.07 16.06 14.92
N PRO A 516 8.93 14.90 15.58
CA PRO A 516 7.90 13.91 15.24
C PRO A 516 6.48 14.49 15.27
N ILE A 517 5.63 14.09 14.32
CA ILE A 517 4.24 14.62 14.17
C ILE A 517 3.38 14.42 15.43
N ALA A 518 3.75 13.51 16.34
CA ALA A 518 3.09 13.31 17.63
C ALA A 518 3.32 14.49 18.61
N THR A 519 4.46 15.17 18.52
CA THR A 519 4.82 16.31 19.38
C THR A 519 3.95 17.54 19.06
N ASN A 520 3.76 18.43 20.03
CA ASN A 520 2.98 19.66 19.81
C ASN A 520 3.62 20.60 18.78
N ARG A 521 4.96 20.64 18.69
CA ARG A 521 5.67 21.36 17.61
C ARG A 521 5.41 20.72 16.25
N GLY A 522 5.52 19.40 16.14
CA GLY A 522 5.24 18.68 14.90
C GLY A 522 3.79 18.79 14.42
N LYS A 523 2.81 18.88 15.32
CA LYS A 523 1.40 19.20 14.98
C LYS A 523 1.28 20.56 14.27
N TRP A 524 1.90 21.62 14.81
CA TRP A 524 1.86 22.95 14.18
C TRP A 524 2.62 23.00 12.85
N MET A 525 3.80 22.37 12.76
CA MET A 525 4.57 22.31 11.52
C MET A 525 3.83 21.53 10.42
N TRP A 526 3.09 20.48 10.77
CA TRP A 526 2.18 19.75 9.88
C TRP A 526 1.05 20.65 9.34
N TYR A 527 0.37 21.40 10.21
CA TYR A 527 -0.70 22.32 9.79
C TYR A 527 -0.20 23.53 8.99
N ALA A 528 1.07 23.93 9.12
CA ALA A 528 1.68 24.95 8.27
C ALA A 528 2.13 24.39 6.90
N LEU A 529 2.67 23.18 6.87
CA LEU A 529 3.18 22.53 5.65
C LEU A 529 2.05 22.19 4.66
N GLY A 530 0.87 21.79 5.15
CA GLY A 530 -0.26 21.40 4.29
C GLY A 530 -0.79 22.49 3.35
N PRO A 531 -1.16 23.67 3.85
CA PRO A 531 -1.53 24.81 3.02
C PRO A 531 -0.44 25.18 2.02
N LEU A 532 0.83 25.21 2.45
CA LEU A 532 1.97 25.50 1.56
C LEU A 532 2.10 24.48 0.43
N TYR A 533 1.97 23.19 0.72
CA TYR A 533 1.99 22.10 -0.25
C TYR A 533 0.87 22.23 -1.30
N TRP A 534 -0.36 22.52 -0.86
CA TRP A 534 -1.49 22.79 -1.76
C TRP A 534 -1.29 24.04 -2.62
N ILE A 535 -0.73 25.12 -2.06
CA ILE A 535 -0.42 26.37 -2.80
C ILE A 535 0.60 26.09 -3.90
N ILE A 536 1.72 25.43 -3.59
CA ILE A 536 2.77 25.15 -4.59
C ILE A 536 2.24 24.19 -5.66
N ALA A 537 1.44 23.18 -5.28
CA ALA A 537 0.79 22.27 -6.24
C ALA A 537 -0.18 23.02 -7.17
N PHE A 538 -0.98 23.94 -6.63
CA PHE A 538 -1.87 24.81 -7.40
C PHE A 538 -1.09 25.70 -8.39
N LEU A 539 -0.02 26.36 -7.94
CA LEU A 539 0.77 27.26 -8.78
C LEU A 539 1.34 26.53 -10.00
N ILE A 540 1.99 25.37 -9.79
CA ILE A 540 2.59 24.62 -10.91
C ILE A 540 1.50 24.00 -11.81
N ALA A 541 0.38 23.54 -11.25
CA ALA A 541 -0.77 23.06 -12.04
C ALA A 541 -1.44 24.16 -12.87
N ALA A 542 -1.44 25.40 -12.40
CA ALA A 542 -1.99 26.56 -13.10
C ALA A 542 -1.02 27.17 -14.13
N ALA A 543 0.29 26.97 -13.93
CA ALA A 543 1.31 27.38 -14.88
C ALA A 543 1.27 26.56 -16.19
N VAL A 544 0.92 25.27 -16.12
CA VAL A 544 0.90 24.34 -17.26
C VAL A 544 -0.51 23.80 -17.52
N PRO A 545 -1.41 24.55 -18.18
CA PRO A 545 -2.83 24.21 -18.27
C PRO A 545 -3.18 23.12 -19.30
N ASN A 546 -2.42 22.01 -19.33
CA ASN A 546 -2.73 20.80 -20.10
C ASN A 546 -2.67 19.54 -19.20
N LEU A 547 -3.82 18.89 -18.99
CA LEU A 547 -3.90 17.66 -18.19
C LEU A 547 -3.09 16.52 -18.81
N ASN A 548 -3.13 16.37 -20.13
CA ASN A 548 -2.46 15.25 -20.81
C ASN A 548 -0.95 15.38 -20.74
N GLY A 549 -0.42 16.61 -20.86
CA GLY A 549 1.00 16.89 -20.69
C GLY A 549 1.48 16.66 -19.25
N ILE A 550 0.73 17.11 -18.24
CA ILE A 550 1.07 16.82 -16.82
C ILE A 550 0.98 15.31 -16.55
N VAL A 551 -0.12 14.65 -16.90
CA VAL A 551 -0.31 13.19 -16.67
C VAL A 551 0.74 12.38 -17.43
N GLY A 552 1.09 12.77 -18.67
CA GLY A 552 2.15 12.16 -19.46
C GLY A 552 3.51 12.28 -18.79
N PHE A 553 3.90 13.49 -18.38
CA PHE A 553 5.18 13.75 -17.73
C PHE A 553 5.33 13.01 -16.39
N VAL A 554 4.27 13.02 -15.56
CA VAL A 554 4.23 12.32 -14.27
C VAL A 554 4.16 10.80 -14.46
N GLY A 555 3.47 10.35 -15.51
CA GLY A 555 3.43 8.97 -15.99
C GLY A 555 4.83 8.46 -16.32
N GLY A 556 5.47 9.07 -17.33
CA GLY A 556 6.80 8.73 -17.80
C GLY A 556 7.88 8.83 -16.72
N LEU A 557 7.98 9.97 -16.01
CA LEU A 557 9.08 10.22 -15.09
C LEU A 557 8.98 9.44 -13.77
N PHE A 558 7.78 9.31 -13.18
CA PHE A 558 7.61 8.69 -11.87
C PHE A 558 6.81 7.39 -11.91
N ALA A 559 5.63 7.38 -12.54
CA ALA A 559 4.73 6.23 -12.48
C ALA A 559 5.33 4.96 -13.12
N VAL A 560 6.04 5.09 -14.26
CA VAL A 560 6.83 4.00 -14.87
C VAL A 560 7.82 3.42 -13.86
N ASN A 561 8.56 4.29 -13.16
CA ASN A 561 9.66 3.86 -12.30
C ASN A 561 9.17 3.19 -11.03
N PHE A 562 8.17 3.73 -10.34
CA PHE A 562 7.60 3.10 -9.16
C PHE A 562 6.77 1.83 -9.46
N SER A 563 6.28 1.67 -10.70
CA SER A 563 5.46 0.51 -11.09
C SER A 563 6.24 -0.62 -11.76
N TYR A 564 7.38 -0.34 -12.39
CA TYR A 564 8.15 -1.33 -13.17
C TYR A 564 9.66 -1.31 -12.87
N SER A 565 10.33 -0.16 -13.04
CA SER A 565 11.80 -0.07 -12.92
C SER A 565 12.31 -0.39 -11.52
N PHE A 566 11.74 0.25 -10.49
CA PHE A 566 12.15 0.10 -9.09
C PHE A 566 11.81 -1.29 -8.52
N PRO A 567 10.62 -1.89 -8.75
CA PRO A 567 10.38 -3.30 -8.44
C PRO A 567 11.41 -4.24 -9.08
N GLY A 568 11.77 -4.00 -10.35
CA GLY A 568 12.83 -4.71 -11.07
C GLY A 568 14.20 -4.64 -10.37
N ILE A 569 14.67 -3.43 -10.09
CA ILE A 569 15.96 -3.18 -9.43
C ILE A 569 16.00 -3.78 -8.01
N ALA A 570 14.93 -3.60 -7.23
CA ALA A 570 14.83 -4.14 -5.88
C ALA A 570 14.87 -5.67 -5.87
N TYR A 571 14.12 -6.34 -6.74
CA TYR A 571 14.11 -7.80 -6.82
C TYR A 571 15.45 -8.36 -7.27
N LEU A 572 16.11 -7.71 -8.24
CA LEU A 572 17.45 -8.07 -8.66
C LEU A 572 18.44 -7.99 -7.48
N GLY A 573 18.48 -6.86 -6.76
CA GLY A 573 19.35 -6.69 -5.60
C GLY A 573 19.07 -7.73 -4.50
N TRP A 574 17.80 -7.90 -4.12
CA TRP A 574 17.37 -8.91 -3.14
C TRP A 574 17.77 -10.33 -3.55
N SER A 575 17.54 -10.72 -4.81
CA SER A 575 17.82 -12.07 -5.30
C SER A 575 19.32 -12.32 -5.46
N VAL A 576 20.10 -11.32 -5.86
CA VAL A 576 21.57 -11.38 -5.92
C VAL A 576 22.16 -11.54 -4.52
N LEU A 577 21.76 -10.73 -3.53
CA LEU A 577 22.21 -10.86 -2.15
C LEU A 577 21.84 -12.24 -1.57
N SER A 578 20.58 -12.66 -1.76
CA SER A 578 20.07 -13.96 -1.30
C SER A 578 20.68 -15.16 -2.03
N ALA A 579 21.27 -14.95 -3.22
CA ALA A 579 22.00 -15.98 -3.95
C ALA A 579 23.49 -15.99 -3.55
N ALA A 580 24.08 -14.84 -3.21
CA ALA A 580 25.50 -14.74 -2.91
C ALA A 580 25.94 -15.49 -1.65
N GLU A 581 25.00 -15.74 -0.72
CA GLU A 581 25.22 -16.52 0.51
C GLU A 581 25.98 -17.84 0.27
N LEU A 582 27.03 -18.03 1.09
CA LEU A 582 27.86 -19.22 1.18
C LEU A 582 27.45 -20.08 2.39
N PRO A 583 27.75 -21.40 2.40
CA PRO A 583 27.62 -22.22 3.60
C PRO A 583 28.48 -21.64 4.74
N GLY A 584 27.90 -21.50 5.92
CA GLY A 584 28.55 -20.87 7.09
C GLY A 584 28.26 -19.38 7.26
N GLU A 585 27.73 -18.69 6.25
CA GLU A 585 27.29 -17.29 6.39
C GLU A 585 25.86 -17.19 6.95
N GLY A 586 25.61 -16.16 7.75
CA GLY A 586 24.30 -15.87 8.31
C GLY A 586 24.34 -15.02 9.57
N PHE A 587 23.15 -14.62 10.04
CA PHE A 587 22.98 -14.00 11.35
C PHE A 587 22.78 -15.08 12.41
N ASN A 588 23.62 -15.09 13.46
CA ASN A 588 23.44 -15.95 14.62
C ASN A 588 22.64 -15.20 15.69
N PRO A 589 21.42 -15.67 16.07
CA PRO A 589 20.61 -15.01 17.09
C PRO A 589 21.17 -15.10 18.51
N GLU A 590 22.08 -16.04 18.80
CA GLU A 590 22.61 -16.26 20.16
C GLU A 590 23.81 -15.35 20.47
N THR A 591 24.68 -15.09 19.49
CA THR A 591 25.81 -14.17 19.62
C THR A 591 25.50 -12.75 19.13
N GLY A 592 24.45 -12.59 18.32
CA GLY A 592 24.13 -11.35 17.61
C GLY A 592 25.07 -11.04 16.43
N GLU A 593 26.01 -11.94 16.11
CA GLU A 593 26.99 -11.72 15.04
C GLU A 593 26.44 -12.12 13.66
N ASN A 594 26.79 -11.32 12.65
CA ASN A 594 26.49 -11.61 11.24
C ASN A 594 27.77 -12.11 10.54
N VAL A 595 27.87 -13.42 10.36
CA VAL A 595 29.03 -14.08 9.73
C VAL A 595 28.97 -13.87 8.22
N VAL A 596 29.98 -13.19 7.68
CA VAL A 596 30.13 -12.91 6.24
C VAL A 596 31.57 -13.18 5.84
N HIS A 597 31.79 -14.04 4.84
CA HIS A 597 33.11 -14.45 4.38
C HIS A 597 33.66 -13.59 3.23
N ASP A 598 32.80 -12.93 2.45
CA ASP A 598 33.23 -11.93 1.47
C ASP A 598 32.23 -10.79 1.23
N SER A 599 32.72 -9.68 0.67
CA SER A 599 31.97 -8.45 0.47
C SER A 599 32.20 -7.83 -0.91
N GLY A 600 31.50 -6.73 -1.21
CA GLY A 600 31.70 -5.94 -2.43
C GLY A 600 31.39 -6.69 -3.72
N VAL A 601 32.08 -6.30 -4.80
CA VAL A 601 31.80 -6.74 -6.18
C VAL A 601 31.92 -8.25 -6.38
N LYS A 602 32.83 -8.92 -5.67
CA LYS A 602 33.01 -10.38 -5.73
C LYS A 602 31.76 -11.14 -5.27
N ARG A 603 31.17 -10.70 -4.16
CA ARG A 603 29.91 -11.21 -3.61
C ARG A 603 28.75 -11.02 -4.60
N TRP A 604 28.61 -9.80 -5.12
CA TRP A 604 27.55 -9.46 -6.10
C TRP A 604 27.68 -10.24 -7.41
N SER A 605 28.89 -10.39 -7.95
CA SER A 605 29.15 -11.18 -9.17
C SER A 605 28.81 -12.67 -8.97
N ARG A 606 29.23 -13.28 -7.85
CA ARG A 606 28.84 -14.66 -7.49
C ARG A 606 27.32 -14.81 -7.40
N GLY A 607 26.66 -13.91 -6.66
CA GLY A 607 25.20 -13.91 -6.52
C GLY A 607 24.47 -13.77 -7.85
N PHE A 608 24.95 -12.88 -8.73
CA PHE A 608 24.40 -12.68 -10.07
C PHE A 608 24.50 -13.96 -10.90
N MET A 609 25.69 -14.55 -11.02
CA MET A 609 25.91 -15.73 -11.86
C MET A 609 25.19 -16.99 -11.35
N LYS A 610 25.05 -17.17 -10.02
CA LYS A 610 24.38 -18.35 -9.41
C LYS A 610 22.91 -18.52 -9.84
N LYS A 611 22.24 -17.45 -10.29
CA LYS A 611 20.88 -17.49 -10.88
C LYS A 611 20.77 -16.61 -12.14
N TRP A 612 21.78 -16.63 -13.01
CA TRP A 612 21.84 -15.80 -14.21
C TRP A 612 20.56 -15.85 -15.06
N TYR A 613 19.90 -17.01 -15.13
CA TYR A 613 18.65 -17.25 -15.89
C TYR A 613 17.42 -16.50 -15.32
N ILE A 614 17.44 -16.05 -14.06
CA ILE A 614 16.45 -15.13 -13.48
C ILE A 614 16.98 -13.70 -13.54
N HIS A 615 18.27 -13.50 -13.24
CA HIS A 615 18.85 -12.18 -13.08
C HIS A 615 19.00 -11.42 -14.40
N ILE A 616 19.36 -12.07 -15.52
CA ILE A 616 19.45 -11.41 -16.83
C ILE A 616 18.08 -10.90 -17.31
N PRO A 617 16.99 -11.71 -17.32
CA PRO A 617 15.65 -11.20 -17.62
C PRO A 617 15.19 -10.08 -16.67
N CYS A 618 15.53 -10.16 -15.38
CA CYS A 618 15.20 -9.12 -14.41
C CYS A 618 15.96 -7.80 -14.68
N THR A 619 17.23 -7.87 -15.09
CA THR A 619 18.01 -6.70 -15.53
C THR A 619 17.42 -6.10 -16.80
N ILE A 620 17.08 -6.92 -17.80
CA ILE A 620 16.44 -6.46 -19.04
C ILE A 620 15.11 -5.77 -18.74
N TYR A 621 14.28 -6.35 -17.87
CA TYR A 621 13.01 -5.76 -17.42
C TYR A 621 13.21 -4.40 -16.73
N ALA A 622 14.17 -4.29 -15.81
CA ALA A 622 14.49 -3.03 -15.13
C ALA A 622 14.99 -1.95 -16.11
N LEU A 623 15.88 -2.31 -17.05
CA LEU A 623 16.38 -1.41 -18.08
C LEU A 623 15.28 -1.00 -19.08
N ALA A 624 14.36 -1.89 -19.44
CA ALA A 624 13.21 -1.57 -20.26
C ALA A 624 12.26 -0.58 -19.57
N GLY A 625 12.05 -0.72 -18.25
CA GLY A 625 11.34 0.27 -17.44
C GLY A 625 12.01 1.66 -17.50
N LEU A 626 13.32 1.72 -17.28
CA LEU A 626 14.09 2.99 -17.35
C LEU A 626 14.05 3.60 -18.77
N ALA A 627 14.16 2.79 -19.83
CA ALA A 627 14.03 3.25 -21.21
C ALA A 627 12.61 3.77 -21.52
N THR A 628 11.57 3.08 -21.04
CA THR A 628 10.16 3.53 -21.13
C THR A 628 9.98 4.87 -20.42
N SER A 629 10.60 5.05 -19.26
CA SER A 629 10.55 6.30 -18.50
C SER A 629 11.21 7.46 -19.25
N GLY A 630 12.38 7.23 -19.86
CA GLY A 630 13.05 8.23 -20.70
C GLY A 630 12.22 8.62 -21.93
N MET A 631 11.69 7.64 -22.66
CA MET A 631 10.84 7.86 -23.82
C MET A 631 9.55 8.61 -23.48
N GLY A 632 8.88 8.25 -22.37
CA GLY A 632 7.67 8.92 -21.90
C GLY A 632 7.90 10.35 -21.45
N THR A 633 8.97 10.58 -20.68
CA THR A 633 9.35 11.93 -20.25
C THR A 633 9.65 12.83 -21.46
N TRP A 634 10.35 12.31 -22.48
CA TRP A 634 10.56 13.02 -23.74
C TRP A 634 9.25 13.27 -24.51
N ALA A 635 8.42 12.24 -24.72
CA ALA A 635 7.17 12.36 -25.47
C ALA A 635 6.19 13.35 -24.83
N ALA A 636 6.11 13.38 -23.49
CA ALA A 636 5.31 14.36 -22.76
C ALA A 636 5.83 15.79 -22.95
N VAL A 637 7.16 16.00 -23.02
CA VAL A 637 7.77 17.31 -23.31
C VAL A 637 7.47 17.74 -24.75
N GLU A 638 7.62 16.86 -25.75
CA GLU A 638 7.24 17.15 -27.15
C GLU A 638 5.74 17.44 -27.28
N GLY A 639 4.89 16.76 -26.50
CA GLY A 639 3.45 17.03 -26.41
C GLY A 639 3.14 18.40 -25.80
N LEU A 640 3.86 18.81 -24.76
CA LEU A 640 3.75 20.14 -24.17
C LEU A 640 4.20 21.23 -25.16
N ILE A 641 5.32 21.03 -25.86
CA ILE A 641 5.82 21.93 -26.91
C ILE A 641 4.81 22.04 -28.06
N SER A 642 4.27 20.91 -28.53
CA SER A 642 3.27 20.87 -29.60
C SER A 642 1.95 21.56 -29.21
N VAL A 643 1.50 21.42 -27.97
CA VAL A 643 0.23 21.97 -27.48
C VAL A 643 0.30 23.46 -27.11
N PHE A 644 1.47 23.97 -26.75
CA PHE A 644 1.69 25.40 -26.47
C PHE A 644 2.40 26.16 -27.61
N GLY A 645 2.79 25.48 -28.67
CA GLY A 645 3.40 26.07 -29.87
C GLY A 645 2.41 26.84 -30.77
N PRO A 646 2.91 27.46 -31.86
CA PRO A 646 2.07 28.21 -32.80
C PRO A 646 0.95 27.34 -33.40
N GLY A 647 -0.30 27.76 -33.23
CA GLY A 647 -1.49 26.99 -33.64
C GLY A 647 -1.99 25.96 -32.63
N GLY A 648 -1.39 25.89 -31.43
CA GLY A 648 -1.79 25.03 -30.33
C GLY A 648 -3.08 25.44 -29.61
N THR A 649 -3.12 25.20 -28.29
CA THR A 649 -4.33 25.45 -27.46
C THR A 649 -4.41 26.88 -26.93
N VAL A 650 -5.65 27.35 -26.71
CA VAL A 650 -5.97 28.72 -26.25
C VAL A 650 -5.86 28.93 -24.73
N ALA A 651 -5.28 27.97 -24.00
CA ALA A 651 -5.22 27.97 -22.55
C ALA A 651 -3.91 28.62 -22.06
N THR A 652 -3.99 29.87 -21.60
CA THR A 652 -2.85 30.59 -21.02
C THR A 652 -2.62 30.22 -19.55
N SER A 653 -1.36 30.22 -19.11
CA SER A 653 -0.97 30.05 -17.71
C SER A 653 -1.73 31.03 -16.81
N TYR A 654 -2.32 30.53 -15.72
CA TYR A 654 -3.17 31.30 -14.78
C TYR A 654 -4.42 31.98 -15.40
N GLY A 655 -4.79 31.66 -16.65
CA GLY A 655 -5.88 32.31 -17.38
C GLY A 655 -7.29 31.99 -16.87
N CYS A 656 -8.25 32.87 -17.16
CA CYS A 656 -9.67 32.64 -16.84
C CYS A 656 -10.41 31.73 -17.85
N ARG A 657 -9.93 31.61 -19.10
CA ARG A 657 -10.56 30.75 -20.11
C ARG A 657 -10.29 29.29 -19.76
N SER A 658 -11.34 28.52 -19.47
CA SER A 658 -11.18 27.09 -19.14
C SER A 658 -10.92 26.26 -20.38
N PRO A 659 -9.98 25.29 -20.35
CA PRO A 659 -9.73 24.34 -21.45
C PRO A 659 -10.85 23.29 -21.64
N VAL A 660 -12.09 23.56 -21.18
CA VAL A 660 -13.31 22.80 -21.54
C VAL A 660 -14.32 23.63 -22.34
N TRP A 661 -14.15 24.95 -22.35
CA TRP A 661 -14.96 25.89 -23.12
C TRP A 661 -14.16 26.34 -24.36
N GLY A 662 -14.84 26.42 -25.50
CA GLY A 662 -14.22 26.70 -26.81
C GLY A 662 -13.54 28.06 -26.91
#